data_AF-A0AAC9W3R5-F1
#
_entry.id   AF-A0AAC9W3R5-F1
#
_cell.length_a   1.000
_cell.length_b   1.000
_cell.length_c   1.000
_cell.angle_alpha   90.00
_cell.angle_beta   90.00
_cell.angle_gamma   90.00
#
_symmetry.space_group_name_H-M   'P 1'
#
loop_
_entity.id
_entity.type
_entity.pdbx_description
1 polymer ?
#
loop_
_entity_poly.entity_id
_entity_poly.type
_entity_poly.pdbx_seq_one_letter_code
_entity_poly.pdbx_strand_id
1 'polypeptide(L)'
;MKAKLKDKRLLLTAVFFCALAAVFLWPAGVKAATAGEFTVTGGTLGTDYTYSGSVLTVKTSTPLTISNTDPATATGNRIVAAGNATITLDSVNIEADTPLAIQNDVAVSLMLAGDNILASRSGAGLNVPGSAAVTIDSTDNAGSLTATGGGYAAGIGGNYQQGSGTITINGGTVTATGASYGAGIGGGSNKDDGPLVGSGPVNINGGNVTANSGGAGGAGIGGGFRGYGGRITITGGTVIANGKGGGAGIGGGKYKNSGRPEEGAGGTVIITGGSVHATADSQWAQNIGHGSGSSNSGSLTNGSDNVYLKTFTLKDSSGSPVTDAAIDAFTISHGIKDVRTDIEGKLYFYLPDSITDNTPVTVTAGGTDYVGKVSGSATLNPFAGDIDLSQGGNLYIWNDGYMRGNSADTSAKKSYAGNYTLSGGTAESPTANIVNVMGDYNGNPVSGTKKTITLNGVNIDVSSQSYACAFSIQAGTGAGTGANVNLMLSGSNTLKSGDWSAGLNATQNTDVSIDSADDAGSLTVYGGRPGTGIYADTLTVKNGNVSANAVLTSAGIQIGSTFKLEGGTVKATGERDSGIKGGTVNVSGGTLTAEGGTEKAGINSSNVNISGGSVTANGGSYGAGIGGNIREAGKNVTISGGTVVAKGGDYAADIGGGREGNGGNVIITGGSIKASSIGAGWRGSGGTQTDGSGNIVYLNTLTVGESAVSDGTAITSTDSADPNTLTNGYGVKDVVTMDVGKLYFYLPATTEASNPPIELKAGTDSTVYSRNYIRTWGSTATLLPPPTYTITIPEKVDFDSPTYQPAGSGQYNDKTFEVIPTTLTNLTDGRGLSVMVKDGGTSPSTGTDYQLTGSDSSDTLNYQVYQGASATGSALDAAGATLVNKWEKAAGGSLPSAQSGTLRLDQTQIKYSGSYTGTLTFTVNVVDSK
;
A
#
# COMPACT_ATOMS: atom_id res chain seq x y z
N MET A 1 -11.62 38.62 4.87
CA MET A 1 -12.54 37.47 4.77
C MET A 1 -13.59 37.55 5.90
N LYS A 2 -14.52 38.52 5.84
CA LYS A 2 -15.64 38.71 6.78
C LYS A 2 -16.68 39.61 6.11
N ALA A 3 -17.40 39.09 5.11
CA ALA A 3 -18.62 39.68 4.53
C ALA A 3 -19.11 38.85 3.34
N LYS A 4 -19.68 37.65 3.57
CA LYS A 4 -20.49 36.92 2.57
C LYS A 4 -21.30 35.78 3.19
N LEU A 5 -21.83 35.98 4.40
CA LEU A 5 -22.48 34.92 5.19
C LEU A 5 -23.81 35.35 5.82
N LYS A 6 -24.62 36.14 5.09
CA LYS A 6 -25.92 36.60 5.61
C LYS A 6 -27.18 36.20 4.81
N ASP A 7 -27.07 35.70 3.58
CA ASP A 7 -28.26 35.41 2.74
C ASP A 7 -28.52 33.92 2.41
N LYS A 8 -27.93 32.97 3.14
CA LYS A 8 -28.21 31.52 2.97
C LYS A 8 -28.90 30.85 4.17
N ARG A 9 -29.42 31.62 5.13
CA ARG A 9 -29.95 31.08 6.41
C ARG A 9 -31.48 30.97 6.51
N LEU A 10 -32.25 31.13 5.42
CA LEU A 10 -33.72 31.10 5.50
C LEU A 10 -34.44 30.01 4.68
N LEU A 11 -33.72 29.07 4.06
CA LEU A 11 -34.33 27.97 3.29
C LEU A 11 -33.79 26.58 3.66
N LEU A 12 -33.10 26.47 4.80
CA LEU A 12 -32.42 25.25 5.24
C LEU A 12 -32.79 24.91 6.70
N THR A 13 -34.09 24.81 6.98
CA THR A 13 -34.58 24.63 8.36
C THR A 13 -35.63 23.52 8.53
N ALA A 14 -35.76 22.57 7.60
CA ALA A 14 -36.73 21.47 7.76
C ALA A 14 -36.28 20.06 7.29
N VAL A 15 -35.08 19.86 6.74
CA VAL A 15 -34.70 18.57 6.11
C VAL A 15 -33.44 17.91 6.73
N PHE A 16 -32.85 18.48 7.80
CA PHE A 16 -31.57 17.97 8.34
C PHE A 16 -31.59 17.64 9.84
N PHE A 17 -32.66 16.99 10.30
CA PHE A 17 -32.72 16.38 11.63
C PHE A 17 -33.28 14.95 11.52
N CYS A 18 -32.49 14.02 10.97
CA CYS A 18 -32.70 12.56 11.15
C CYS A 18 -31.44 11.71 10.85
N ALA A 19 -30.40 12.25 10.19
CA ALA A 19 -29.23 11.44 9.80
C ALA A 19 -28.07 11.39 10.83
N LEU A 20 -28.24 11.88 12.06
CA LEU A 20 -27.19 11.84 13.10
C LEU A 20 -27.69 11.26 14.45
N ALA A 21 -28.52 10.20 14.39
CA ALA A 21 -29.01 9.51 15.60
C ALA A 21 -28.91 7.97 15.54
N ALA A 22 -28.18 7.39 14.58
CA ALA A 22 -28.08 5.93 14.43
C ALA A 22 -26.64 5.37 14.49
N VAL A 23 -25.70 6.08 15.12
CA VAL A 23 -24.39 5.50 15.48
C VAL A 23 -24.32 5.34 16.99
N PHE A 24 -24.54 4.10 17.44
CA PHE A 24 -24.02 3.47 18.66
C PHE A 24 -23.91 4.34 19.93
N LEU A 25 -25.05 4.71 20.53
CA LEU A 25 -25.18 4.84 21.97
C LEU A 25 -26.55 4.28 22.37
N TRP A 26 -26.64 2.96 22.51
CA TRP A 26 -27.80 2.30 23.10
C TRP A 26 -27.93 2.78 24.55
N PRO A 27 -29.00 3.50 24.94
CA PRO A 27 -29.31 3.67 26.34
C PRO A 27 -29.83 2.31 26.81
N ALA A 28 -29.09 1.65 27.71
CA ALA A 28 -29.56 0.46 28.39
C ALA A 28 -30.93 0.75 29.03
N GLY A 29 -32.01 0.19 28.47
CA GLY A 29 -33.34 0.29 29.08
C GLY A 29 -34.57 0.30 28.17
N VAL A 30 -34.48 0.39 26.84
CA VAL A 30 -35.68 0.32 25.98
C VAL A 30 -36.20 -1.12 25.95
N LYS A 31 -37.27 -1.41 26.70
CA LYS A 31 -37.89 -2.74 26.73
C LYS A 31 -38.67 -2.98 25.43
N ALA A 32 -38.34 -4.07 24.75
CA ALA A 32 -39.16 -4.60 23.67
C ALA A 32 -40.50 -5.09 24.22
N ALA A 33 -41.59 -4.78 23.52
CA ALA A 33 -42.94 -5.22 23.86
C ALA A 33 -43.52 -6.04 22.72
N THR A 34 -44.08 -7.20 23.05
CA THR A 34 -44.77 -8.06 22.09
C THR A 34 -46.17 -7.51 21.80
N ALA A 35 -46.50 -7.33 20.53
CA ALA A 35 -47.79 -6.87 20.04
C ALA A 35 -48.33 -7.87 19.01
N GLY A 36 -48.90 -8.98 19.49
CA GLY A 36 -49.23 -10.13 18.66
C GLY A 36 -47.99 -10.83 18.14
N GLU A 37 -47.87 -10.96 16.83
CA GLU A 37 -46.69 -11.56 16.15
C GLU A 37 -45.62 -10.51 15.77
N PHE A 38 -45.74 -9.29 16.32
CA PHE A 38 -44.72 -8.25 16.20
C PHE A 38 -43.96 -8.06 17.50
N THR A 39 -42.67 -7.79 17.38
CA THR A 39 -41.88 -7.15 18.44
C THR A 39 -41.78 -5.68 18.13
N VAL A 40 -42.20 -4.83 19.08
CA VAL A 40 -42.12 -3.37 18.96
C VAL A 40 -41.13 -2.87 20.01
N THR A 41 -40.14 -2.11 19.56
CA THR A 41 -39.20 -1.40 20.44
C THR A 41 -39.33 0.11 20.23
N GLY A 42 -39.19 0.88 21.30
CA GLY A 42 -39.55 2.30 21.31
C GLY A 42 -41.05 2.52 21.60
N GLY A 43 -41.38 3.70 22.12
CA GLY A 43 -42.75 4.10 22.47
C GLY A 43 -43.42 3.27 23.58
N THR A 44 -44.69 3.58 23.82
CA THR A 44 -45.52 3.01 24.89
C THR A 44 -46.83 2.44 24.32
N LEU A 45 -47.11 1.14 24.58
CA LEU A 45 -48.38 0.50 24.24
C LEU A 45 -49.57 1.24 24.88
N GLY A 46 -50.64 1.45 24.11
CA GLY A 46 -51.82 2.21 24.51
C GLY A 46 -51.74 3.69 24.13
N THR A 47 -50.52 4.27 24.11
CA THR A 47 -50.26 5.69 23.82
C THR A 47 -49.73 5.89 22.41
N ASP A 48 -48.53 5.39 22.14
CA ASP A 48 -47.83 5.57 20.86
C ASP A 48 -48.29 4.58 19.81
N TYR A 49 -48.67 3.38 20.24
CA TYR A 49 -49.27 2.35 19.39
C TYR A 49 -50.29 1.51 20.16
N THR A 50 -51.19 0.85 19.44
CA THR A 50 -52.14 -0.13 19.99
C THR A 50 -52.16 -1.39 19.15
N TYR A 51 -52.42 -2.53 19.77
CA TYR A 51 -52.64 -3.79 19.05
C TYR A 51 -54.01 -4.36 19.41
N SER A 52 -54.86 -4.58 18.40
CA SER A 52 -56.18 -5.20 18.57
C SER A 52 -56.63 -5.83 17.25
N GLY A 53 -57.22 -7.02 17.31
CA GLY A 53 -57.80 -7.69 16.15
C GLY A 53 -56.80 -7.88 14.99
N SER A 54 -55.58 -8.32 15.30
CA SER A 54 -54.49 -8.50 14.31
C SER A 54 -54.01 -7.22 13.62
N VAL A 55 -54.30 -6.04 14.19
CA VAL A 55 -53.86 -4.75 13.66
C VAL A 55 -52.97 -4.03 14.68
N LEU A 56 -51.73 -3.76 14.30
CA LEU A 56 -50.83 -2.85 14.99
C LEU A 56 -51.06 -1.42 14.47
N THR A 57 -51.69 -0.57 15.27
CA THR A 57 -51.98 0.83 14.92
C THR A 57 -50.96 1.77 15.55
N VAL A 58 -50.19 2.49 14.75
CA VAL A 58 -49.24 3.53 15.17
C VAL A 58 -49.95 4.89 15.20
N LYS A 59 -49.85 5.61 16.32
CA LYS A 59 -50.65 6.81 16.59
C LYS A 59 -49.83 8.10 16.67
N THR A 60 -48.56 8.01 17.05
CA THR A 60 -47.71 9.18 17.34
C THR A 60 -46.41 9.14 16.53
N SER A 61 -45.68 10.25 16.57
CA SER A 61 -44.39 10.39 15.91
C SER A 61 -43.21 9.83 16.72
N THR A 62 -43.49 9.17 17.85
CA THR A 62 -42.45 8.51 18.64
C THR A 62 -41.80 7.42 17.79
N PRO A 63 -40.46 7.41 17.61
CA PRO A 63 -39.80 6.39 16.79
C PRO A 63 -40.07 4.98 17.32
N LEU A 64 -40.55 4.10 16.43
CA LEU A 64 -40.80 2.69 16.72
C LEU A 64 -39.97 1.82 15.76
N THR A 65 -39.32 0.79 16.28
CA THR A 65 -38.79 -0.31 15.47
C THR A 65 -39.73 -1.50 15.58
N ILE A 66 -40.18 -2.00 14.43
CA ILE A 66 -41.13 -3.10 14.31
C ILE A 66 -40.43 -4.24 13.59
N SER A 67 -40.48 -5.43 14.18
CA SER A 67 -40.00 -6.68 13.58
C SER A 67 -41.04 -7.78 13.78
N ASN A 68 -41.02 -8.81 12.95
CA ASN A 68 -41.74 -10.05 13.26
C ASN A 68 -41.11 -10.74 14.47
N THR A 69 -41.90 -11.50 15.23
CA THR A 69 -41.36 -12.45 16.21
C THR A 69 -40.64 -13.62 15.54
N ASP A 70 -41.08 -13.99 14.33
CA ASP A 70 -40.41 -14.92 13.42
C ASP A 70 -40.39 -14.32 11.99
N PRO A 71 -39.27 -13.74 11.55
CA PRO A 71 -39.13 -13.18 10.20
C PRO A 71 -39.23 -14.22 9.06
N ALA A 72 -38.98 -15.50 9.34
CA ALA A 72 -39.02 -16.54 8.32
C ALA A 72 -40.45 -16.91 7.89
N THR A 73 -41.44 -16.63 8.74
CA THR A 73 -42.84 -16.94 8.52
C THR A 73 -43.66 -15.67 8.36
N ALA A 74 -44.39 -15.55 7.24
CA ALA A 74 -45.25 -14.39 7.02
C ALA A 74 -46.41 -14.37 8.04
N THR A 75 -46.62 -13.23 8.70
CA THR A 75 -47.77 -13.02 9.58
C THR A 75 -48.99 -12.54 8.80
N GLY A 76 -50.19 -12.93 9.24
CA GLY A 76 -51.45 -12.36 8.76
C GLY A 76 -51.82 -11.03 9.43
N ASN A 77 -51.05 -10.58 10.41
CA ASN A 77 -51.25 -9.29 11.08
C ASN A 77 -50.85 -8.14 10.16
N ARG A 78 -51.43 -6.95 10.36
CA ARG A 78 -51.11 -5.76 9.56
C ARG A 78 -50.76 -4.55 10.41
N ILE A 79 -50.04 -3.62 9.80
CA ILE A 79 -49.65 -2.34 10.41
C ILE A 79 -50.50 -1.22 9.82
N VAL A 80 -51.00 -0.33 10.66
CA VAL A 80 -51.77 0.85 10.26
C VAL A 80 -51.16 2.10 10.88
N ALA A 81 -50.78 3.08 10.08
CA ALA A 81 -50.38 4.40 10.56
C ALA A 81 -51.61 5.33 10.60
N ALA A 82 -52.08 5.64 11.80
CA ALA A 82 -53.25 6.49 12.06
C ALA A 82 -52.90 7.93 12.48
N GLY A 83 -51.63 8.18 12.79
CA GLY A 83 -51.07 9.52 13.00
C GLY A 83 -49.68 9.62 12.38
N ASN A 84 -49.14 10.83 12.29
CA ASN A 84 -47.79 11.04 11.75
C ASN A 84 -46.77 10.19 12.51
N ALA A 85 -46.03 9.34 11.81
CA ALA A 85 -45.26 8.26 12.43
C ALA A 85 -43.83 8.18 11.90
N THR A 86 -42.91 7.75 12.77
CA THR A 86 -41.54 7.36 12.41
C THR A 86 -41.38 5.87 12.71
N ILE A 87 -41.25 5.06 11.68
CA ILE A 87 -41.25 3.60 11.78
C ILE A 87 -39.96 3.06 11.16
N THR A 88 -39.21 2.26 11.91
CA THR A 88 -38.18 1.39 11.37
C THR A 88 -38.79 0.00 11.17
N LEU A 89 -38.80 -0.50 9.94
CA LEU A 89 -39.07 -1.92 9.70
C LEU A 89 -37.73 -2.64 9.78
N ASP A 90 -37.67 -3.65 10.65
CA ASP A 90 -36.51 -4.53 10.77
C ASP A 90 -36.95 -5.97 10.57
N SER A 91 -36.65 -6.52 9.40
CA SER A 91 -36.96 -7.92 9.07
C SER A 91 -38.45 -8.27 9.23
N VAL A 92 -39.33 -7.38 8.77
CA VAL A 92 -40.79 -7.57 8.79
C VAL A 92 -41.24 -8.44 7.62
N ASN A 93 -42.12 -9.40 7.86
CA ASN A 93 -42.67 -10.28 6.82
C ASN A 93 -44.17 -10.46 7.00
N ILE A 94 -44.97 -9.76 6.18
CA ILE A 94 -46.44 -9.69 6.31
C ILE A 94 -47.12 -10.15 5.03
N GLU A 95 -48.09 -11.05 5.17
CA GLU A 95 -49.04 -11.42 4.12
C GLU A 95 -50.50 -11.18 4.57
N ALA A 96 -51.10 -10.08 4.14
CA ALA A 96 -52.42 -9.64 4.59
C ALA A 96 -53.21 -8.93 3.47
N ASP A 97 -54.47 -8.54 3.71
CA ASP A 97 -55.26 -7.80 2.69
C ASP A 97 -54.66 -6.43 2.36
N THR A 98 -54.01 -5.79 3.34
CA THR A 98 -53.21 -4.57 3.17
C THR A 98 -52.16 -4.57 4.28
N PRO A 99 -50.94 -5.05 4.00
CA PRO A 99 -49.88 -5.28 5.01
C PRO A 99 -49.52 -4.04 5.83
N LEU A 100 -49.27 -2.91 5.17
CA LEU A 100 -49.03 -1.62 5.80
C LEU A 100 -49.92 -0.56 5.15
N ALA A 101 -50.81 0.04 5.92
CA ALA A 101 -51.73 1.07 5.44
C ALA A 101 -51.53 2.40 6.15
N ILE A 102 -51.34 3.46 5.38
CA ILE A 102 -51.31 4.84 5.88
C ILE A 102 -52.73 5.42 5.76
N GLN A 103 -53.23 6.06 6.80
CA GLN A 103 -54.54 6.73 6.75
C GLN A 103 -54.45 8.04 5.95
N ASN A 104 -55.61 8.56 5.54
CA ASN A 104 -55.67 9.87 4.87
C ASN A 104 -55.05 10.95 5.76
N ASP A 105 -54.38 11.90 5.13
CA ASP A 105 -53.76 13.06 5.79
C ASP A 105 -52.66 12.70 6.82
N VAL A 106 -52.13 11.46 6.75
CA VAL A 106 -51.01 10.98 7.58
C VAL A 106 -49.70 10.94 6.78
N ALA A 107 -48.62 11.40 7.39
CA ALA A 107 -47.26 11.29 6.86
C ALA A 107 -46.42 10.29 7.67
N VAL A 108 -45.75 9.35 6.98
CA VAL A 108 -44.89 8.34 7.60
C VAL A 108 -43.45 8.49 7.12
N SER A 109 -42.51 8.53 8.06
CA SER A 109 -41.08 8.33 7.81
C SER A 109 -40.75 6.87 8.06
N LEU A 110 -40.42 6.12 7.02
CA LEU A 110 -40.13 4.69 7.04
C LEU A 110 -38.63 4.45 6.85
N MET A 111 -37.96 3.97 7.89
CA MET A 111 -36.56 3.54 7.83
C MET A 111 -36.50 2.02 7.59
N LEU A 112 -35.68 1.58 6.64
CA LEU A 112 -35.51 0.17 6.33
C LEU A 112 -34.26 -0.39 7.03
N ALA A 113 -34.44 -1.48 7.76
CA ALA A 113 -33.39 -2.34 8.30
C ALA A 113 -33.74 -3.81 7.97
N GLY A 114 -32.73 -4.64 7.75
CA GLY A 114 -32.95 -6.03 7.33
C GLY A 114 -33.80 -6.16 6.06
N ASP A 115 -34.39 -7.35 5.88
CA ASP A 115 -35.21 -7.67 4.70
C ASP A 115 -36.70 -7.60 5.02
N ASN A 116 -37.40 -6.64 4.42
CA ASN A 116 -38.82 -6.39 4.71
C ASN A 116 -39.71 -6.80 3.55
N ILE A 117 -40.76 -7.58 3.82
CA ILE A 117 -41.72 -8.11 2.84
C ILE A 117 -43.14 -7.68 3.23
N LEU A 118 -43.81 -6.99 2.31
CA LEU A 118 -45.21 -6.56 2.42
C LEU A 118 -46.00 -7.15 1.25
N ALA A 119 -46.51 -8.38 1.42
CA ALA A 119 -47.27 -9.09 0.40
C ALA A 119 -48.78 -8.92 0.61
N SER A 120 -49.47 -8.29 -0.34
CA SER A 120 -50.90 -8.02 -0.22
C SER A 120 -51.77 -9.01 -0.97
N ARG A 121 -52.91 -9.39 -0.39
CA ARG A 121 -53.95 -10.21 -1.04
C ARG A 121 -54.95 -9.39 -1.84
N SER A 122 -55.29 -8.18 -1.39
CA SER A 122 -56.38 -7.38 -1.99
C SER A 122 -56.06 -5.90 -2.24
N GLY A 123 -55.22 -5.28 -1.40
CA GLY A 123 -54.84 -3.87 -1.50
C GLY A 123 -53.40 -3.70 -1.97
N ALA A 124 -52.83 -2.52 -1.78
CA ALA A 124 -51.40 -2.31 -2.01
C ALA A 124 -50.54 -2.98 -0.94
N GLY A 125 -49.32 -3.39 -1.28
CA GLY A 125 -48.35 -3.91 -0.30
C GLY A 125 -48.06 -2.85 0.77
N LEU A 126 -47.76 -1.63 0.31
CA LEU A 126 -47.75 -0.41 1.10
C LEU A 126 -48.79 0.57 0.57
N ASN A 127 -49.91 0.71 1.26
CA ASN A 127 -51.00 1.60 0.84
C ASN A 127 -50.74 3.05 1.26
N VAL A 128 -50.71 3.95 0.27
CA VAL A 128 -50.52 5.40 0.40
C VAL A 128 -51.68 6.09 -0.32
N PRO A 129 -52.80 6.37 0.37
CA PRO A 129 -53.96 7.09 -0.16
C PRO A 129 -53.61 8.48 -0.70
N GLY A 130 -54.48 9.05 -1.55
CA GLY A 130 -54.23 10.32 -2.27
C GLY A 130 -53.80 11.54 -1.43
N SER A 131 -54.19 11.64 -0.15
CA SER A 131 -53.74 12.72 0.74
C SER A 131 -52.68 12.31 1.77
N ALA A 132 -52.26 11.04 1.76
CA ALA A 132 -51.21 10.53 2.62
C ALA A 132 -49.81 10.77 2.02
N ALA A 133 -48.78 10.62 2.85
CA ALA A 133 -47.40 10.68 2.40
C ALA A 133 -46.52 9.62 3.06
N VAL A 134 -45.55 9.10 2.32
CA VAL A 134 -44.48 8.25 2.86
C VAL A 134 -43.11 8.73 2.38
N THR A 135 -42.14 8.74 3.29
CA THR A 135 -40.72 8.90 2.98
C THR A 135 -40.01 7.62 3.38
N ILE A 136 -39.43 6.91 2.43
CA ILE A 136 -38.68 5.67 2.61
C ILE A 136 -37.20 6.00 2.60
N ASP A 137 -36.46 5.53 3.59
CA ASP A 137 -35.03 5.78 3.74
C ASP A 137 -34.31 4.51 4.25
N SER A 138 -32.99 4.49 4.13
CA SER A 138 -32.13 3.43 4.66
C SER A 138 -30.77 3.99 4.97
N THR A 139 -30.18 3.57 6.09
CA THR A 139 -28.76 3.81 6.37
C THR A 139 -27.91 3.07 5.34
N ASP A 140 -27.08 3.80 4.59
CA ASP A 140 -26.15 3.28 3.56
C ASP A 140 -26.77 2.28 2.56
N ASN A 141 -28.08 2.41 2.29
CA ASN A 141 -28.86 1.47 1.47
C ASN A 141 -28.83 -0.01 1.92
N ALA A 142 -28.50 -0.28 3.19
CA ALA A 142 -28.37 -1.65 3.70
C ALA A 142 -29.72 -2.38 3.90
N GLY A 143 -30.82 -1.66 4.11
CA GLY A 143 -32.15 -2.24 4.31
C GLY A 143 -32.94 -2.42 3.01
N SER A 144 -33.81 -3.43 2.96
CA SER A 144 -34.63 -3.74 1.78
C SER A 144 -36.13 -3.71 2.08
N LEU A 145 -36.93 -3.40 1.04
CA LEU A 145 -38.39 -3.46 1.05
C LEU A 145 -38.89 -4.11 -0.24
N THR A 146 -39.56 -5.25 -0.11
CA THR A 146 -40.32 -5.90 -1.17
C THR A 146 -41.82 -5.70 -0.92
N ALA A 147 -42.48 -4.88 -1.73
CA ALA A 147 -43.90 -4.57 -1.61
C ALA A 147 -44.68 -5.10 -2.81
N THR A 148 -45.61 -6.02 -2.58
CA THR A 148 -46.41 -6.68 -3.63
C THR A 148 -47.88 -6.36 -3.46
N GLY A 149 -48.52 -5.82 -4.49
CA GLY A 149 -49.94 -5.50 -4.53
C GLY A 149 -50.81 -6.71 -4.83
N GLY A 150 -52.05 -6.68 -4.31
CA GLY A 150 -53.13 -7.63 -4.61
C GLY A 150 -54.33 -6.91 -5.23
N GLY A 151 -55.30 -7.67 -5.75
CA GLY A 151 -56.62 -7.12 -6.13
C GLY A 151 -56.64 -5.86 -7.01
N TYR A 152 -55.77 -5.76 -8.02
CA TYR A 152 -55.63 -4.60 -8.92
C TYR A 152 -55.01 -3.32 -8.31
N ALA A 153 -54.38 -3.44 -7.14
CA ALA A 153 -53.68 -2.36 -6.46
C ALA A 153 -52.20 -2.23 -6.88
N ALA A 154 -51.59 -1.12 -6.48
CA ALA A 154 -50.16 -0.90 -6.66
C ALA A 154 -49.30 -1.73 -5.69
N GLY A 155 -48.00 -1.87 -5.96
CA GLY A 155 -47.06 -2.43 -4.99
C GLY A 155 -46.89 -1.47 -3.80
N ILE A 156 -46.52 -0.23 -4.13
CA ILE A 156 -46.49 0.92 -3.21
C ILE A 156 -47.38 2.03 -3.79
N GLY A 157 -48.42 2.42 -3.05
CA GLY A 157 -49.31 3.50 -3.45
C GLY A 157 -50.79 3.16 -3.31
N GLY A 158 -51.59 3.38 -4.34
CA GLY A 158 -53.06 3.29 -4.26
C GLY A 158 -53.61 1.86 -4.30
N ASN A 159 -54.69 1.64 -3.56
CA ASN A 159 -55.56 0.48 -3.73
C ASN A 159 -56.33 0.52 -5.07
N TYR A 160 -57.11 -0.53 -5.36
CA TYR A 160 -58.04 -0.52 -6.50
C TYR A 160 -58.98 0.69 -6.45
N GLN A 161 -59.13 1.38 -7.59
CA GLN A 161 -59.89 2.63 -7.76
C GLN A 161 -59.36 3.82 -6.94
N GLN A 162 -58.08 3.77 -6.56
CA GLN A 162 -57.42 4.83 -5.80
C GLN A 162 -56.11 5.27 -6.47
N GLY A 163 -55.89 6.59 -6.52
CA GLY A 163 -54.58 7.15 -6.81
C GLY A 163 -53.64 7.00 -5.63
N SER A 164 -52.36 7.31 -5.82
CA SER A 164 -51.42 7.39 -4.70
C SER A 164 -51.35 8.79 -4.10
N GLY A 165 -50.97 8.86 -2.84
CA GLY A 165 -50.45 10.07 -2.20
C GLY A 165 -49.00 10.35 -2.60
N THR A 166 -48.29 11.10 -1.76
CA THR A 166 -46.88 11.41 -2.01
C THR A 166 -45.98 10.25 -1.58
N ILE A 167 -45.15 9.76 -2.50
CA ILE A 167 -44.19 8.69 -2.23
C ILE A 167 -42.79 9.26 -2.45
N THR A 168 -41.96 9.28 -1.42
CA THR A 168 -40.56 9.72 -1.50
C THR A 168 -39.64 8.56 -1.13
N ILE A 169 -38.62 8.30 -1.94
CA ILE A 169 -37.59 7.28 -1.68
C ILE A 169 -36.23 7.99 -1.65
N ASN A 170 -35.57 7.98 -0.50
CA ASN A 170 -34.26 8.59 -0.30
C ASN A 170 -33.11 7.59 -0.36
N GLY A 171 -33.38 6.30 -0.12
CA GLY A 171 -32.40 5.23 0.00
C GLY A 171 -33.06 3.86 0.22
N GLY A 172 -32.23 2.81 0.29
CA GLY A 172 -32.63 1.41 0.45
C GLY A 172 -32.76 0.64 -0.86
N THR A 173 -32.92 -0.67 -0.76
CA THR A 173 -33.29 -1.52 -1.90
C THR A 173 -34.80 -1.71 -1.91
N VAL A 174 -35.51 -1.05 -2.83
CA VAL A 174 -36.97 -1.04 -2.89
C VAL A 174 -37.45 -1.77 -4.13
N THR A 175 -38.08 -2.92 -3.95
CA THR A 175 -38.75 -3.67 -5.03
C THR A 175 -40.26 -3.57 -4.85
N ALA A 176 -40.93 -2.91 -5.79
CA ALA A 176 -42.38 -2.72 -5.75
C ALA A 176 -43.04 -3.39 -6.96
N THR A 177 -43.94 -4.32 -6.71
CA THR A 177 -44.65 -5.07 -7.76
C THR A 177 -46.15 -4.88 -7.61
N GLY A 178 -46.79 -4.23 -8.59
CA GLY A 178 -48.25 -4.08 -8.60
C GLY A 178 -48.97 -5.40 -8.85
N ALA A 179 -50.29 -5.46 -8.63
CA ALA A 179 -51.10 -6.57 -9.13
C ALA A 179 -51.37 -6.42 -10.65
N SER A 180 -52.16 -7.31 -11.25
CA SER A 180 -52.74 -7.09 -12.58
C SER A 180 -53.36 -5.70 -12.68
N TYR A 181 -53.08 -4.94 -13.73
CA TYR A 181 -53.55 -3.55 -13.92
C TYR A 181 -53.08 -2.50 -12.88
N GLY A 182 -52.36 -2.87 -11.83
CA GLY A 182 -51.80 -1.94 -10.85
C GLY A 182 -50.38 -1.49 -11.21
N ALA A 183 -49.99 -0.28 -10.78
CA ALA A 183 -48.62 0.19 -10.96
C ALA A 183 -47.64 -0.51 -9.99
N GLY A 184 -46.36 -0.57 -10.33
CA GLY A 184 -45.34 -0.95 -9.33
C GLY A 184 -45.32 0.05 -8.17
N ILE A 185 -45.05 1.31 -8.50
CA ILE A 185 -45.13 2.45 -7.59
C ILE A 185 -46.11 3.48 -8.17
N GLY A 186 -47.18 3.81 -7.45
CA GLY A 186 -48.15 4.82 -7.88
C GLY A 186 -49.60 4.36 -7.71
N GLY A 187 -50.44 4.53 -8.72
CA GLY A 187 -51.88 4.30 -8.63
C GLY A 187 -52.34 2.85 -8.81
N GLY A 188 -53.48 2.50 -8.22
CA GLY A 188 -54.22 1.27 -8.55
C GLY A 188 -55.05 1.40 -9.83
N SER A 189 -55.68 0.30 -10.25
CA SER A 189 -56.51 0.26 -11.46
C SER A 189 -57.82 1.04 -11.33
N ASN A 190 -58.25 1.71 -12.41
CA ASN A 190 -59.54 2.39 -12.51
C ASN A 190 -60.63 1.48 -13.13
N LYS A 191 -61.91 1.78 -12.84
CA LYS A 191 -63.07 1.14 -13.47
C LYS A 191 -63.63 1.97 -14.65
N ASP A 192 -64.30 1.27 -15.59
CA ASP A 192 -65.37 1.74 -16.51
C ASP A 192 -65.71 3.24 -16.40
N ASP A 193 -66.57 3.51 -15.42
CA ASP A 193 -67.28 4.78 -15.24
C ASP A 193 -66.87 5.51 -13.95
N GLY A 194 -65.67 5.24 -13.44
CA GLY A 194 -65.16 5.83 -12.20
C GLY A 194 -64.58 7.25 -12.37
N PRO A 195 -64.35 7.96 -11.24
CA PRO A 195 -63.48 9.13 -11.25
C PRO A 195 -62.07 8.70 -11.69
N LEU A 196 -61.46 9.47 -12.58
CA LEU A 196 -60.10 9.19 -13.03
C LEU A 196 -59.13 9.55 -11.92
N VAL A 197 -58.42 8.53 -11.42
CA VAL A 197 -57.33 8.70 -10.47
C VAL A 197 -56.03 8.19 -11.06
N GLY A 198 -54.96 8.93 -10.84
CA GLY A 198 -53.60 8.61 -11.30
C GLY A 198 -52.61 8.56 -10.15
N SER A 199 -51.32 8.58 -10.47
CA SER A 199 -50.30 8.69 -9.44
C SER A 199 -50.29 10.09 -8.80
N GLY A 200 -50.19 10.14 -7.48
CA GLY A 200 -49.68 11.30 -6.76
C GLY A 200 -48.19 11.51 -7.01
N PRO A 201 -47.56 12.52 -6.38
CA PRO A 201 -46.15 12.81 -6.55
C PRO A 201 -45.26 11.63 -6.14
N VAL A 202 -44.36 11.20 -7.03
CA VAL A 202 -43.33 10.20 -6.74
C VAL A 202 -41.96 10.86 -6.85
N ASN A 203 -41.20 10.90 -5.75
CA ASN A 203 -39.88 11.50 -5.68
C ASN A 203 -38.84 10.42 -5.35
N ILE A 204 -37.86 10.20 -6.22
CA ILE A 204 -36.76 9.27 -5.98
C ILE A 204 -35.46 10.09 -5.90
N ASN A 205 -34.89 10.17 -4.70
CA ASN A 205 -33.67 10.91 -4.43
C ASN A 205 -32.44 10.02 -4.27
N GLY A 206 -32.62 8.70 -4.21
CA GLY A 206 -31.57 7.71 -3.97
C GLY A 206 -32.16 6.30 -3.87
N GLY A 207 -31.31 5.33 -3.54
CA GLY A 207 -31.64 3.91 -3.42
C GLY A 207 -31.57 3.11 -4.72
N ASN A 208 -31.73 1.78 -4.58
CA ASN A 208 -31.90 0.85 -5.69
C ASN A 208 -33.38 0.50 -5.83
N VAL A 209 -34.07 1.12 -6.79
CA VAL A 209 -35.52 1.07 -6.93
C VAL A 209 -35.89 0.25 -8.15
N THR A 210 -36.57 -0.88 -7.93
CA THR A 210 -37.16 -1.68 -8.99
C THR A 210 -38.68 -1.64 -8.89
N ALA A 211 -39.34 -1.10 -9.91
CA ALA A 211 -40.79 -0.96 -9.97
C ALA A 211 -41.36 -1.74 -11.16
N ASN A 212 -42.19 -2.74 -10.87
CA ASN A 212 -42.78 -3.62 -11.87
C ASN A 212 -44.31 -3.55 -11.81
N SER A 213 -44.98 -3.44 -12.95
CA SER A 213 -46.38 -3.84 -13.01
C SER A 213 -46.46 -5.37 -12.94
N GLY A 214 -47.16 -5.96 -11.96
CA GLY A 214 -47.23 -7.43 -11.83
C GLY A 214 -48.14 -8.12 -12.84
N GLY A 215 -48.86 -7.37 -13.67
CA GLY A 215 -49.60 -7.89 -14.82
C GLY A 215 -49.81 -6.84 -15.91
N ALA A 216 -50.70 -7.10 -16.86
CA ALA A 216 -50.91 -6.21 -18.01
C ALA A 216 -51.51 -4.86 -17.60
N GLY A 217 -51.08 -3.78 -18.25
CA GLY A 217 -51.77 -2.49 -18.31
C GLY A 217 -51.45 -1.45 -17.24
N GLY A 218 -50.67 -1.77 -16.20
CA GLY A 218 -50.15 -0.80 -15.23
C GLY A 218 -48.76 -0.29 -15.62
N ALA A 219 -48.40 0.92 -15.20
CA ALA A 219 -47.04 1.43 -15.37
C ALA A 219 -46.06 0.80 -14.35
N GLY A 220 -44.75 0.83 -14.65
CA GLY A 220 -43.74 0.53 -13.64
C GLY A 220 -43.81 1.55 -12.49
N ILE A 221 -43.61 2.83 -12.83
CA ILE A 221 -43.82 3.98 -11.93
C ILE A 221 -44.86 4.91 -12.54
N GLY A 222 -45.95 5.17 -11.85
CA GLY A 222 -47.00 6.09 -12.27
C GLY A 222 -48.41 5.49 -12.19
N GLY A 223 -49.17 5.55 -13.29
CA GLY A 223 -50.58 5.20 -13.31
C GLY A 223 -50.85 3.69 -13.40
N GLY A 224 -51.85 3.20 -12.66
CA GLY A 224 -52.49 1.92 -12.95
C GLY A 224 -53.29 1.99 -14.26
N PHE A 225 -53.98 0.90 -14.63
CA PHE A 225 -54.83 0.87 -15.83
C PHE A 225 -55.81 2.05 -15.87
N ARG A 226 -55.81 2.76 -16.99
CA ARG A 226 -56.51 4.03 -17.29
C ARG A 226 -56.08 5.24 -16.44
N GLY A 227 -55.18 5.05 -15.47
CA GLY A 227 -54.63 6.11 -14.65
C GLY A 227 -53.52 6.89 -15.38
N TYR A 228 -53.44 8.18 -15.11
CA TYR A 228 -52.37 9.06 -15.59
C TYR A 228 -51.11 8.95 -14.70
N GLY A 229 -49.95 9.27 -15.27
CA GLY A 229 -48.63 9.08 -14.64
C GLY A 229 -48.28 10.03 -13.49
N GLY A 230 -49.01 11.14 -13.32
CA GLY A 230 -48.78 12.09 -12.23
C GLY A 230 -47.47 12.87 -12.38
N ARG A 231 -46.94 13.41 -11.28
CA ARG A 231 -45.63 14.08 -11.23
C ARG A 231 -44.58 13.13 -10.67
N ILE A 232 -43.57 12.81 -11.46
CA ILE A 232 -42.49 11.89 -11.10
C ILE A 232 -41.17 12.66 -11.17
N THR A 233 -40.42 12.69 -10.07
CA THR A 233 -39.13 13.41 -9.98
C THR A 233 -38.03 12.44 -9.54
N ILE A 234 -36.96 12.34 -10.32
CA ILE A 234 -35.80 11.50 -10.03
C ILE A 234 -34.56 12.38 -9.97
N THR A 235 -33.89 12.41 -8.82
CA THR A 235 -32.68 13.22 -8.57
C THR A 235 -31.47 12.35 -8.22
N GLY A 236 -31.68 11.04 -8.01
CA GLY A 236 -30.65 10.05 -7.70
C GLY A 236 -31.23 8.64 -7.76
N GLY A 237 -30.40 7.65 -7.46
CA GLY A 237 -30.74 6.23 -7.38
C GLY A 237 -30.44 5.45 -8.66
N THR A 238 -30.48 4.14 -8.52
CA THR A 238 -30.52 3.19 -9.63
C THR A 238 -31.97 2.75 -9.79
N VAL A 239 -32.64 3.21 -10.85
CA VAL A 239 -34.09 3.06 -11.01
C VAL A 239 -34.39 2.19 -12.23
N ILE A 240 -35.07 1.07 -11.99
CA ILE A 240 -35.59 0.19 -13.02
C ILE A 240 -37.11 0.24 -12.97
N ALA A 241 -37.75 0.59 -14.08
CA ALA A 241 -39.19 0.77 -14.15
C ALA A 241 -39.77 0.03 -15.35
N ASN A 242 -40.51 -1.05 -15.09
CA ASN A 242 -40.99 -1.98 -16.12
C ASN A 242 -42.53 -1.96 -16.19
N GLY A 243 -43.05 -1.41 -17.28
CA GLY A 243 -44.48 -1.45 -17.63
C GLY A 243 -44.79 -2.64 -18.54
N LYS A 244 -45.84 -3.39 -18.20
CA LYS A 244 -46.25 -4.58 -18.95
C LYS A 244 -47.62 -4.44 -19.59
N GLY A 245 -47.88 -5.22 -20.64
CA GLY A 245 -49.16 -5.32 -21.34
C GLY A 245 -49.74 -3.99 -21.81
N GLY A 246 -48.89 -3.02 -22.16
CA GLY A 246 -49.27 -1.71 -22.64
C GLY A 246 -49.25 -0.57 -21.61
N GLY A 247 -48.74 -0.77 -20.39
CA GLY A 247 -48.38 0.35 -19.51
C GLY A 247 -47.00 0.93 -19.85
N ALA A 248 -46.76 2.20 -19.51
CA ALA A 248 -45.44 2.81 -19.65
C ALA A 248 -44.45 2.27 -18.62
N GLY A 249 -43.15 2.35 -18.89
CA GLY A 249 -42.13 2.11 -17.85
C GLY A 249 -42.29 3.14 -16.72
N ILE A 250 -42.23 4.42 -17.09
CA ILE A 250 -42.53 5.57 -16.22
C ILE A 250 -43.61 6.43 -16.88
N GLY A 251 -44.75 6.61 -16.22
CA GLY A 251 -45.84 7.45 -16.70
C GLY A 251 -47.20 6.77 -16.64
N GLY A 252 -47.95 6.79 -17.75
CA GLY A 252 -49.35 6.39 -17.80
C GLY A 252 -49.59 4.87 -17.91
N GLY A 253 -50.72 4.40 -17.38
CA GLY A 253 -51.20 3.05 -17.61
C GLY A 253 -51.91 2.89 -18.97
N LYS A 254 -52.17 1.65 -19.37
CA LYS A 254 -52.96 1.35 -20.58
C LYS A 254 -54.38 1.86 -20.46
N TYR A 255 -54.98 2.29 -21.56
CA TYR A 255 -56.42 2.52 -21.65
C TYR A 255 -57.06 1.85 -22.87
N LYS A 256 -58.40 1.79 -22.89
CA LYS A 256 -59.20 1.41 -24.07
C LYS A 256 -60.07 2.61 -24.46
N ASN A 257 -59.92 3.06 -25.72
CA ASN A 257 -60.53 4.26 -26.33
C ASN A 257 -61.89 4.72 -25.72
N SER A 258 -61.86 5.59 -24.71
CA SER A 258 -63.02 5.99 -23.90
C SER A 258 -63.45 7.45 -24.10
N GLY A 259 -62.79 8.20 -24.97
CA GLY A 259 -63.11 9.61 -25.25
C GLY A 259 -62.64 10.61 -24.18
N ARG A 260 -61.90 10.17 -23.15
CA ARG A 260 -61.28 11.04 -22.13
C ARG A 260 -59.77 11.22 -22.41
N PRO A 261 -59.26 12.44 -22.69
CA PRO A 261 -57.88 12.67 -23.13
C PRO A 261 -56.81 12.48 -22.04
N GLU A 262 -57.20 12.43 -20.77
CA GLU A 262 -56.28 12.27 -19.63
C GLU A 262 -56.01 10.80 -19.26
N GLU A 263 -56.81 9.86 -19.78
CA GLU A 263 -56.59 8.43 -19.51
C GLU A 263 -55.24 7.99 -20.06
N GLY A 264 -54.46 7.28 -19.23
CA GLY A 264 -53.13 6.77 -19.61
C GLY A 264 -52.13 7.84 -20.06
N ALA A 265 -52.38 9.12 -19.80
CA ALA A 265 -51.44 10.20 -20.11
C ALA A 265 -50.16 10.07 -19.28
N GLY A 266 -49.01 10.44 -19.86
CA GLY A 266 -47.70 10.24 -19.23
C GLY A 266 -47.39 11.11 -18.03
N GLY A 267 -48.06 12.26 -17.90
CA GLY A 267 -47.86 13.20 -16.78
C GLY A 267 -46.57 14.01 -16.89
N THR A 268 -46.04 14.47 -15.75
CA THR A 268 -44.83 15.30 -15.69
C THR A 268 -43.68 14.49 -15.10
N VAL A 269 -42.69 14.14 -15.92
CA VAL A 269 -41.48 13.44 -15.51
C VAL A 269 -40.29 14.40 -15.51
N ILE A 270 -39.59 14.46 -14.38
CA ILE A 270 -38.42 15.31 -14.17
C ILE A 270 -37.24 14.43 -13.75
N ILE A 271 -36.17 14.40 -14.54
CA ILE A 271 -34.97 13.62 -14.25
C ILE A 271 -33.77 14.57 -14.24
N THR A 272 -33.16 14.69 -13.06
CA THR A 272 -31.96 15.54 -12.82
C THR A 272 -30.78 14.72 -12.31
N GLY A 273 -31.00 13.44 -12.05
CA GLY A 273 -30.01 12.49 -11.55
C GLY A 273 -30.52 11.05 -11.63
N GLY A 274 -29.68 10.12 -11.19
CA GLY A 274 -29.92 8.70 -11.22
C GLY A 274 -29.53 8.03 -12.54
N SER A 275 -29.37 6.71 -12.49
CA SER A 275 -29.40 5.82 -13.67
C SER A 275 -30.81 5.26 -13.78
N VAL A 276 -31.54 5.63 -14.83
CA VAL A 276 -32.97 5.34 -14.98
C VAL A 276 -33.21 4.47 -16.21
N HIS A 277 -33.54 3.20 -15.99
CA HIS A 277 -33.90 2.25 -17.02
C HIS A 277 -35.41 2.00 -17.03
N ALA A 278 -36.12 2.67 -17.94
CA ALA A 278 -37.55 2.50 -18.10
C ALA A 278 -37.85 1.66 -19.35
N THR A 279 -38.71 0.65 -19.23
CA THR A 279 -39.13 -0.21 -20.33
C THR A 279 -40.64 -0.36 -20.41
N ALA A 280 -41.17 -0.30 -21.63
CA ALA A 280 -42.53 -0.75 -21.95
C ALA A 280 -42.45 -1.94 -22.89
N ASP A 281 -43.19 -3.01 -22.61
CA ASP A 281 -43.19 -4.25 -23.40
C ASP A 281 -44.09 -4.19 -24.65
N SER A 282 -44.71 -3.04 -24.92
CA SER A 282 -45.70 -2.86 -25.98
C SER A 282 -45.31 -1.70 -26.89
N GLN A 283 -45.32 -1.93 -28.20
CA GLN A 283 -45.02 -0.89 -29.21
C GLN A 283 -45.95 0.32 -29.19
N TRP A 284 -47.09 0.21 -28.51
CA TRP A 284 -48.09 1.28 -28.39
C TRP A 284 -47.96 2.06 -27.08
N ALA A 285 -47.03 1.70 -26.20
CA ALA A 285 -46.70 2.41 -24.97
C ALA A 285 -45.27 2.97 -25.05
N GLN A 286 -44.99 4.01 -24.29
CA GLN A 286 -43.66 4.61 -24.24
C GLN A 286 -42.88 4.14 -23.01
N ASN A 287 -41.55 4.03 -23.15
CA ASN A 287 -40.67 3.73 -22.01
C ASN A 287 -40.84 4.78 -20.90
N ILE A 288 -40.81 6.06 -21.27
CA ILE A 288 -41.21 7.18 -20.42
C ILE A 288 -42.27 7.98 -21.17
N GLY A 289 -43.45 8.12 -20.58
CA GLY A 289 -44.57 8.85 -21.17
C GLY A 289 -45.86 8.07 -21.07
N HIS A 290 -46.61 7.99 -22.16
CA HIS A 290 -47.98 7.48 -22.12
C HIS A 290 -48.09 5.96 -22.24
N GLY A 291 -49.18 5.42 -21.71
CA GLY A 291 -49.57 4.02 -21.90
C GLY A 291 -50.35 3.80 -23.20
N SER A 292 -50.44 2.54 -23.61
CA SER A 292 -51.15 2.10 -24.82
C SER A 292 -52.59 2.57 -24.83
N GLY A 293 -53.01 3.09 -25.98
CA GLY A 293 -54.28 3.75 -26.18
C GLY A 293 -54.11 5.26 -26.26
N SER A 294 -53.19 5.83 -25.49
CA SER A 294 -52.98 7.29 -25.34
C SER A 294 -52.12 7.91 -26.41
N SER A 295 -52.34 9.20 -26.63
CA SER A 295 -51.48 10.06 -27.45
C SER A 295 -50.79 11.16 -26.64
N ASN A 296 -51.12 11.32 -25.35
CA ASN A 296 -50.57 12.38 -24.52
C ASN A 296 -49.38 11.88 -23.69
N SER A 297 -48.17 12.00 -24.25
CA SER A 297 -46.90 11.64 -23.60
C SER A 297 -46.60 12.43 -22.32
N GLY A 298 -47.24 13.58 -22.10
CA GLY A 298 -46.83 14.49 -21.05
C GLY A 298 -45.47 15.14 -21.33
N SER A 299 -44.66 15.37 -20.30
CA SER A 299 -43.36 16.05 -20.40
C SER A 299 -42.22 15.24 -19.77
N LEU A 300 -41.04 15.25 -20.39
CA LEU A 300 -39.80 14.69 -19.85
C LEU A 300 -38.70 15.75 -19.87
N THR A 301 -38.31 16.25 -18.71
CA THR A 301 -37.37 17.39 -18.58
C THR A 301 -36.37 17.20 -17.43
N ASN A 302 -35.36 18.06 -17.33
CA ASN A 302 -34.55 18.25 -16.11
C ASN A 302 -35.11 19.37 -15.19
N GLY A 303 -36.39 19.76 -15.40
CA GLY A 303 -37.02 20.89 -14.72
C GLY A 303 -37.01 22.19 -15.52
N SER A 304 -36.11 22.34 -16.51
CA SER A 304 -36.09 23.46 -17.46
C SER A 304 -36.14 22.99 -18.91
N ASP A 305 -35.25 22.07 -19.28
CA ASP A 305 -34.99 21.62 -20.63
C ASP A 305 -35.44 20.18 -20.85
N ASN A 306 -35.79 19.84 -22.08
CA ASN A 306 -36.05 18.45 -22.46
C ASN A 306 -34.77 17.60 -22.31
N VAL A 307 -34.94 16.36 -21.89
CA VAL A 307 -33.83 15.41 -21.69
C VAL A 307 -34.04 14.14 -22.50
N TYR A 308 -32.93 13.52 -22.89
CA TYR A 308 -32.91 12.33 -23.73
C TYR A 308 -31.97 11.29 -23.15
N LEU A 309 -32.31 10.02 -23.35
CA LEU A 309 -31.52 8.90 -22.88
C LEU A 309 -30.15 8.86 -23.59
N LYS A 310 -29.11 8.80 -22.79
CA LYS A 310 -27.73 8.51 -23.18
C LYS A 310 -27.25 7.33 -22.35
N THR A 311 -26.84 6.27 -23.04
CA THR A 311 -26.37 5.05 -22.38
C THR A 311 -24.84 5.03 -22.34
N PHE A 312 -24.26 4.76 -21.17
CA PHE A 312 -22.82 4.57 -21.02
C PHE A 312 -22.54 3.14 -20.56
N THR A 313 -21.75 2.38 -21.32
CA THR A 313 -21.33 1.01 -20.97
C THR A 313 -19.89 1.06 -20.48
N LEU A 314 -19.65 0.72 -19.22
CA LEU A 314 -18.30 0.64 -18.65
C LEU A 314 -17.74 -0.76 -18.91
N LYS A 315 -16.54 -0.80 -19.49
CA LYS A 315 -15.77 -2.04 -19.69
C LYS A 315 -14.44 -1.95 -18.98
N ASP A 316 -13.97 -3.04 -18.40
CA ASP A 316 -12.63 -3.14 -17.83
C ASP A 316 -11.55 -3.27 -18.92
N SER A 317 -10.29 -3.40 -18.51
CA SER A 317 -9.15 -3.55 -19.43
C SER A 317 -9.18 -4.84 -20.26
N SER A 318 -9.98 -5.84 -19.86
CA SER A 318 -10.20 -7.07 -20.61
C SER A 318 -11.36 -6.96 -21.62
N GLY A 319 -12.10 -5.84 -21.59
CA GLY A 319 -13.31 -5.63 -22.39
C GLY A 319 -14.58 -6.22 -21.75
N SER A 320 -14.51 -6.69 -20.50
CA SER A 320 -15.64 -7.24 -19.76
C SER A 320 -16.48 -6.13 -19.11
N PRO A 321 -17.81 -6.29 -18.99
CA PRO A 321 -18.66 -5.31 -18.32
C PRO A 321 -18.30 -5.09 -16.85
N VAL A 322 -18.33 -3.84 -16.40
CA VAL A 322 -18.12 -3.47 -15.00
C VAL A 322 -19.48 -3.44 -14.29
N THR A 323 -19.82 -4.52 -13.57
CA THR A 323 -21.18 -4.74 -13.03
C THR A 323 -21.31 -4.33 -11.56
N ASP A 324 -22.52 -3.90 -11.15
CA ASP A 324 -22.86 -3.47 -9.77
C ASP A 324 -21.87 -2.49 -9.13
N ALA A 325 -21.19 -1.68 -9.96
CA ALA A 325 -20.19 -0.73 -9.50
C ALA A 325 -20.85 0.60 -9.12
N ALA A 326 -20.61 1.07 -7.90
CA ALA A 326 -21.02 2.39 -7.46
C ALA A 326 -20.28 3.49 -8.23
N ILE A 327 -21.01 4.55 -8.59
CA ILE A 327 -20.46 5.69 -9.30
C ILE A 327 -20.04 6.77 -8.31
N ASP A 328 -18.75 7.04 -8.28
CA ASP A 328 -18.12 7.98 -7.35
C ASP A 328 -18.16 9.41 -7.88
N ALA A 329 -18.00 9.58 -9.20
CA ALA A 329 -18.00 10.87 -9.86
C ALA A 329 -18.45 10.78 -11.33
N PHE A 330 -18.97 11.90 -11.83
CA PHE A 330 -19.36 12.07 -13.23
C PHE A 330 -19.10 13.50 -13.68
N THR A 331 -18.45 13.69 -14.83
CA THR A 331 -18.01 15.03 -15.27
C THR A 331 -19.13 15.93 -15.76
N ILE A 332 -20.28 15.37 -16.09
CA ILE A 332 -21.47 16.13 -16.47
C ILE A 332 -22.31 16.32 -15.22
N SER A 333 -22.75 17.55 -14.97
CA SER A 333 -23.60 17.89 -13.82
C SER A 333 -24.92 17.11 -13.88
N HIS A 334 -24.97 15.99 -13.17
CA HIS A 334 -26.10 15.06 -13.05
C HIS A 334 -26.05 14.43 -11.65
N GLY A 335 -27.19 14.25 -10.99
CA GLY A 335 -27.21 13.64 -9.65
C GLY A 335 -26.77 12.17 -9.69
N ILE A 336 -25.73 11.80 -8.93
CA ILE A 336 -25.15 10.44 -8.92
C ILE A 336 -25.31 9.70 -7.59
N LYS A 337 -26.11 10.24 -6.66
CA LYS A 337 -26.39 9.56 -5.39
C LYS A 337 -26.96 8.17 -5.66
N ASP A 338 -26.38 7.13 -5.06
CA ASP A 338 -26.83 5.72 -5.16
C ASP A 338 -26.92 5.16 -6.60
N VAL A 339 -26.12 5.69 -7.52
CA VAL A 339 -26.05 5.20 -8.90
C VAL A 339 -25.07 4.04 -9.00
N ARG A 340 -25.51 2.97 -9.66
CA ARG A 340 -24.73 1.77 -9.93
C ARG A 340 -24.90 1.30 -11.38
N THR A 341 -23.89 0.60 -11.89
CA THR A 341 -23.99 -0.08 -13.19
C THR A 341 -24.88 -1.33 -13.12
N ASP A 342 -25.57 -1.64 -14.22
CA ASP A 342 -26.32 -2.89 -14.33
C ASP A 342 -25.40 -4.11 -14.60
N ILE A 343 -26.00 -5.29 -14.79
CA ILE A 343 -25.29 -6.54 -15.08
C ILE A 343 -24.55 -6.53 -16.44
N GLU A 344 -24.87 -5.58 -17.32
CA GLU A 344 -24.19 -5.36 -18.60
C GLU A 344 -23.20 -4.18 -18.54
N GLY A 345 -22.95 -3.64 -17.35
CA GLY A 345 -22.07 -2.50 -17.12
C GLY A 345 -22.64 -1.16 -17.58
N LYS A 346 -23.96 -1.07 -17.79
CA LYS A 346 -24.61 0.12 -18.35
C LYS A 346 -25.12 1.08 -17.29
N LEU A 347 -25.10 2.36 -17.66
CA LEU A 347 -25.74 3.49 -16.99
C LEU A 347 -26.70 4.16 -17.98
N TYR A 348 -27.87 4.58 -17.49
CA TYR A 348 -28.94 5.15 -18.30
C TYR A 348 -29.23 6.58 -17.83
N PHE A 349 -28.56 7.56 -18.43
CA PHE A 349 -28.69 8.97 -18.01
C PHE A 349 -29.57 9.76 -18.97
N TYR A 350 -30.46 10.58 -18.42
CA TYR A 350 -31.28 11.49 -19.20
C TYR A 350 -30.65 12.88 -19.18
N LEU A 351 -30.00 13.25 -20.28
CA LEU A 351 -29.21 14.47 -20.41
C LEU A 351 -29.88 15.47 -21.37
N PRO A 352 -29.76 16.79 -21.15
CA PRO A 352 -30.36 17.80 -22.02
C PRO A 352 -29.63 17.97 -23.36
N ASP A 353 -30.31 18.50 -24.37
CA ASP A 353 -29.76 18.74 -25.73
C ASP A 353 -28.52 19.64 -25.75
N SER A 354 -28.32 20.47 -24.71
CA SER A 354 -27.10 21.26 -24.55
C SER A 354 -25.85 20.41 -24.37
N ILE A 355 -26.00 19.14 -23.98
CA ILE A 355 -24.93 18.15 -23.94
C ILE A 355 -24.91 17.41 -25.28
N THR A 356 -24.14 17.93 -26.23
CA THR A 356 -24.08 17.41 -27.59
C THR A 356 -23.33 16.08 -27.67
N ASP A 357 -23.60 15.29 -28.69
CA ASP A 357 -22.75 14.16 -29.04
C ASP A 357 -21.30 14.63 -29.26
N ASN A 358 -20.34 13.74 -28.99
CA ASN A 358 -18.90 14.01 -28.89
C ASN A 358 -18.42 14.82 -27.67
N THR A 359 -19.31 15.28 -26.79
CA THR A 359 -18.90 15.89 -25.51
C THR A 359 -18.04 14.89 -24.73
N PRO A 360 -16.79 15.23 -24.34
CA PRO A 360 -15.96 14.35 -23.53
C PRO A 360 -16.64 14.03 -22.20
N VAL A 361 -16.54 12.78 -21.76
CA VAL A 361 -17.16 12.33 -20.52
C VAL A 361 -16.20 11.42 -19.75
N THR A 362 -16.19 11.58 -18.44
CA THR A 362 -15.54 10.67 -17.50
C THR A 362 -16.55 10.22 -16.45
N VAL A 363 -16.60 8.91 -16.23
CA VAL A 363 -17.34 8.27 -15.15
C VAL A 363 -16.31 7.62 -14.23
N THR A 364 -16.30 7.95 -12.95
CA THR A 364 -15.44 7.30 -11.96
C THR A 364 -16.25 6.23 -11.24
N ALA A 365 -15.80 4.99 -11.27
CA ALA A 365 -16.45 3.86 -10.59
C ALA A 365 -15.39 3.00 -9.88
N GLY A 366 -15.58 2.76 -8.58
CA GLY A 366 -14.62 2.01 -7.77
C GLY A 366 -13.22 2.63 -7.77
N GLY A 367 -13.13 3.96 -7.84
CA GLY A 367 -11.86 4.71 -7.96
C GLY A 367 -11.16 4.63 -9.31
N THR A 368 -11.76 3.97 -10.32
CA THR A 368 -11.23 3.92 -11.69
C THR A 368 -11.98 4.90 -12.58
N ASP A 369 -11.25 5.74 -13.31
CA ASP A 369 -11.83 6.64 -14.31
C ASP A 369 -12.07 5.90 -15.63
N TYR A 370 -13.30 5.96 -16.13
CA TYR A 370 -13.69 5.46 -17.44
C TYR A 370 -13.95 6.64 -18.37
N VAL A 371 -13.26 6.68 -19.50
CA VAL A 371 -13.30 7.83 -20.40
C VAL A 371 -13.93 7.49 -21.74
N GLY A 372 -14.56 8.49 -22.34
CA GLY A 372 -15.08 8.40 -23.69
C GLY A 372 -15.75 9.71 -24.10
N LYS A 373 -16.74 9.59 -24.98
CA LYS A 373 -17.52 10.72 -25.49
C LYS A 373 -19.00 10.37 -25.44
N VAL A 374 -19.83 11.37 -25.18
CA VAL A 374 -21.29 11.25 -25.24
C VAL A 374 -21.71 10.87 -26.66
N SER A 375 -22.54 9.84 -26.76
CA SER A 375 -23.29 9.44 -27.95
C SER A 375 -24.60 8.81 -27.50
N GLY A 376 -25.50 8.43 -28.42
CA GLY A 376 -26.72 7.70 -28.05
C GLY A 376 -26.42 6.43 -27.21
N SER A 377 -25.30 5.76 -27.49
CA SER A 377 -24.78 4.64 -26.70
C SER A 377 -23.25 4.63 -26.79
N ALA A 378 -22.58 4.99 -25.69
CA ALA A 378 -21.14 5.08 -25.60
C ALA A 378 -20.55 3.90 -24.81
N THR A 379 -19.44 3.36 -25.28
CA THR A 379 -18.59 2.45 -24.47
C THR A 379 -17.46 3.27 -23.87
N LEU A 380 -17.30 3.20 -22.56
CA LEU A 380 -16.23 3.84 -21.81
C LEU A 380 -15.23 2.76 -21.35
N ASN A 381 -13.98 2.97 -21.69
CA ASN A 381 -12.88 2.08 -21.31
C ASN A 381 -12.14 2.71 -20.12
N PRO A 382 -11.42 1.91 -19.32
CA PRO A 382 -10.65 2.48 -18.22
C PRO A 382 -9.60 3.40 -18.82
N PHE A 383 -9.43 4.56 -18.21
CA PHE A 383 -8.43 5.53 -18.61
C PHE A 383 -7.05 4.92 -18.41
N ALA A 384 -6.37 4.61 -19.51
CA ALA A 384 -5.08 3.92 -19.48
C ALA A 384 -3.93 4.80 -18.95
N GLY A 385 -4.14 6.10 -18.70
CA GLY A 385 -3.08 7.00 -18.23
C GLY A 385 -1.97 7.29 -19.25
N ASP A 386 -1.89 6.53 -20.34
CA ASP A 386 -0.88 6.66 -21.39
C ASP A 386 -1.02 7.98 -22.17
N ILE A 387 0.04 8.78 -22.18
CA ILE A 387 0.15 10.04 -22.90
C ILE A 387 1.45 10.04 -23.69
N ASP A 388 1.34 10.09 -25.01
CA ASP A 388 2.49 10.27 -25.91
C ASP A 388 2.75 11.76 -26.15
N LEU A 389 3.83 12.28 -25.58
CA LEU A 389 4.28 13.67 -25.67
C LEU A 389 4.83 14.04 -27.06
N SER A 390 5.00 13.07 -27.99
CA SER A 390 5.28 13.39 -29.40
C SER A 390 4.05 13.91 -30.14
N GLN A 391 2.86 13.71 -29.57
CA GLN A 391 1.58 14.13 -30.13
C GLN A 391 1.00 15.29 -29.31
N GLY A 392 0.45 16.32 -29.99
CA GLY A 392 -0.16 17.47 -29.34
C GLY A 392 0.84 18.52 -28.84
N GLY A 393 0.40 19.38 -27.90
CA GLY A 393 1.22 20.43 -27.27
C GLY A 393 1.63 20.09 -25.83
N ASN A 394 2.12 21.10 -25.10
CA ASN A 394 2.52 20.99 -23.69
C ASN A 394 1.45 20.34 -22.80
N LEU A 395 1.86 19.38 -21.96
CA LEU A 395 0.98 18.66 -21.04
C LEU A 395 0.81 19.42 -19.71
N TYR A 396 -0.43 19.57 -19.28
CA TYR A 396 -0.78 20.14 -17.97
C TYR A 396 -1.66 19.17 -17.17
N ILE A 397 -1.24 18.79 -15.96
CA ILE A 397 -1.99 17.93 -15.04
C ILE A 397 -2.48 18.76 -13.83
N TRP A 398 -3.80 18.84 -13.59
CA TRP A 398 -4.44 19.87 -12.74
C TRP A 398 -5.68 19.42 -11.93
N ASN A 399 -5.85 19.87 -10.68
CA ASN A 399 -6.87 19.36 -9.72
C ASN A 399 -8.26 20.05 -9.73
N ASP A 400 -8.38 21.37 -9.89
CA ASP A 400 -9.60 22.08 -9.43
C ASP A 400 -10.64 22.50 -10.50
N GLY A 401 -10.40 22.21 -11.78
CA GLY A 401 -11.32 22.58 -12.86
C GLY A 401 -11.58 24.09 -13.04
N TYR A 402 -10.92 25.00 -12.28
CA TYR A 402 -11.13 26.44 -12.35
C TYR A 402 -9.90 27.16 -12.91
N MET A 403 -10.03 27.62 -14.15
CA MET A 403 -8.91 28.09 -14.98
C MET A 403 -8.47 29.53 -14.69
N ARG A 404 -7.18 29.75 -14.38
CA ARG A 404 -6.47 30.99 -14.73
C ARG A 404 -5.08 30.67 -15.29
N GLY A 405 -4.98 30.54 -16.62
CA GLY A 405 -3.71 30.38 -17.34
C GLY A 405 -3.93 30.36 -18.85
N ASN A 406 -3.11 31.09 -19.60
CA ASN A 406 -3.23 31.24 -21.05
C ASN A 406 -2.51 30.10 -21.79
N SER A 407 -2.99 28.86 -21.61
CA SER A 407 -2.59 27.76 -22.52
C SER A 407 -3.62 27.70 -23.65
N ALA A 408 -3.17 27.99 -24.87
CA ALA A 408 -3.97 28.09 -26.09
C ALA A 408 -4.57 26.76 -26.56
N ASP A 409 -4.23 25.64 -25.91
CA ASP A 409 -4.73 24.32 -26.27
C ASP A 409 -5.55 23.71 -25.10
N THR A 410 -6.88 23.74 -25.25
CA THR A 410 -7.81 23.14 -24.28
C THR A 410 -7.80 21.62 -24.30
N SER A 411 -7.17 20.97 -25.30
CA SER A 411 -7.11 19.51 -25.43
C SER A 411 -5.91 18.87 -24.70
N ALA A 412 -4.90 19.66 -24.33
CA ALA A 412 -3.66 19.20 -23.67
C ALA A 412 -3.70 19.21 -22.12
N LYS A 413 -4.91 19.29 -21.53
CA LYS A 413 -5.12 19.43 -20.08
C LYS A 413 -5.74 18.14 -19.51
N LYS A 414 -5.14 17.59 -18.46
CA LYS A 414 -5.58 16.34 -17.79
C LYS A 414 -5.88 16.59 -16.32
N SER A 415 -6.88 15.90 -15.77
CA SER A 415 -7.30 16.03 -14.37
C SER A 415 -6.27 15.43 -13.41
N TYR A 416 -5.99 16.02 -12.26
CA TYR A 416 -5.11 15.44 -11.22
C TYR A 416 -5.82 14.30 -10.45
N ALA A 417 -6.54 13.43 -11.15
CA ALA A 417 -7.32 12.32 -10.58
C ALA A 417 -6.61 10.96 -10.74
N GLY A 418 -6.09 10.66 -11.93
CA GLY A 418 -5.49 9.36 -12.28
C GLY A 418 -3.96 9.26 -12.10
N ASN A 419 -3.45 8.04 -12.27
CA ASN A 419 -2.04 7.78 -12.55
C ASN A 419 -1.78 7.95 -14.05
N TYR A 420 -0.57 8.34 -14.41
CA TYR A 420 -0.19 8.64 -15.79
C TYR A 420 1.00 7.82 -16.23
N THR A 421 1.04 7.41 -17.48
CA THR A 421 2.24 6.88 -18.13
C THR A 421 2.58 7.82 -19.27
N LEU A 422 3.72 8.48 -19.20
CA LEU A 422 4.21 9.38 -20.23
C LEU A 422 5.18 8.62 -21.13
N SER A 423 5.03 8.79 -22.43
CA SER A 423 5.99 8.35 -23.45
C SER A 423 6.20 9.50 -24.44
N GLY A 424 7.09 9.32 -25.41
CA GLY A 424 7.22 10.25 -26.54
C GLY A 424 8.55 10.99 -26.60
N GLY A 425 8.90 11.35 -27.83
CA GLY A 425 10.27 11.70 -28.21
C GLY A 425 11.14 10.45 -28.40
N THR A 426 12.13 10.52 -29.29
CA THR A 426 13.19 9.51 -29.42
C THR A 426 14.55 10.18 -29.24
N ALA A 427 15.62 9.40 -29.06
CA ALA A 427 16.98 9.95 -28.96
C ALA A 427 17.36 10.82 -30.17
N GLU A 428 16.87 10.46 -31.36
CA GLU A 428 17.10 11.17 -32.62
C GLU A 428 16.11 12.33 -32.85
N SER A 429 14.91 12.23 -32.27
CA SER A 429 13.83 13.21 -32.43
C SER A 429 13.15 13.50 -31.09
N PRO A 430 13.78 14.28 -30.20
CA PRO A 430 13.17 14.68 -28.94
C PRO A 430 11.90 15.51 -29.18
N THR A 431 10.96 15.43 -28.25
CA THR A 431 9.79 16.32 -28.26
C THR A 431 10.11 17.67 -27.61
N ALA A 432 9.49 18.75 -28.10
CA ALA A 432 9.58 20.09 -27.52
C ALA A 432 8.41 20.40 -26.56
N ASN A 433 7.58 19.40 -26.24
CA ASN A 433 6.43 19.54 -25.36
C ASN A 433 6.84 19.38 -23.90
N ILE A 434 6.57 20.40 -23.08
CA ILE A 434 6.87 20.38 -21.63
C ILE A 434 5.75 19.71 -20.82
N VAL A 435 6.08 19.29 -19.59
CA VAL A 435 5.12 18.76 -18.62
C VAL A 435 5.03 19.65 -17.39
N ASN A 436 3.81 20.06 -17.02
CA ASN A 436 3.53 20.82 -15.82
C ASN A 436 2.51 20.09 -14.94
N VAL A 437 2.89 19.81 -13.69
CA VAL A 437 2.06 19.19 -12.67
C VAL A 437 1.76 20.21 -11.58
N MET A 438 0.49 20.52 -11.34
CA MET A 438 0.10 21.52 -10.34
C MET A 438 -0.86 20.94 -9.29
N GLY A 439 -0.66 21.33 -8.04
CA GLY A 439 -1.51 20.96 -6.91
C GLY A 439 -2.87 21.69 -6.89
N ASP A 440 -3.57 21.65 -5.76
CA ASP A 440 -4.83 22.35 -5.61
C ASP A 440 -4.63 23.90 -5.56
N TYR A 441 -5.57 24.66 -6.11
CA TYR A 441 -5.52 26.13 -6.08
C TYR A 441 -5.90 26.70 -4.71
N ASN A 442 -6.68 25.94 -3.93
CA ASN A 442 -7.25 26.40 -2.66
C ASN A 442 -6.31 26.22 -1.47
N GLY A 443 -5.13 25.64 -1.66
CA GLY A 443 -4.13 25.45 -0.61
C GLY A 443 -4.61 24.55 0.51
N ASN A 444 -5.58 23.66 0.24
CA ASN A 444 -5.88 22.60 1.19
C ASN A 444 -4.79 21.53 1.03
N PRO A 445 -4.36 20.88 2.12
CA PRO A 445 -3.52 19.71 2.01
C PRO A 445 -4.19 18.75 1.02
N VAL A 446 -3.49 18.35 -0.04
CA VAL A 446 -3.82 17.09 -0.70
C VAL A 446 -3.40 16.01 0.30
N SER A 447 -4.22 15.83 1.33
CA SER A 447 -4.15 14.75 2.31
C SER A 447 -4.47 13.47 1.55
N GLY A 448 -3.46 12.88 0.92
CA GLY A 448 -3.62 11.71 0.07
C GLY A 448 -2.29 11.15 -0.44
N THR A 449 -2.37 9.93 -0.99
CA THR A 449 -1.27 9.18 -1.63
C THR A 449 -0.61 10.00 -2.74
N LYS A 450 0.74 9.99 -2.82
CA LYS A 450 1.51 10.53 -3.95
C LYS A 450 0.90 10.03 -5.27
N LYS A 451 0.68 10.93 -6.23
CA LYS A 451 0.17 10.52 -7.56
C LYS A 451 1.31 9.95 -8.39
N THR A 452 1.08 8.81 -9.01
CA THR A 452 2.12 8.14 -9.82
C THR A 452 2.11 8.65 -11.26
N ILE A 453 3.25 9.16 -11.69
CA ILE A 453 3.55 9.47 -13.10
C ILE A 453 4.70 8.57 -13.52
N THR A 454 4.39 7.58 -14.34
CA THR A 454 5.37 6.69 -14.97
C THR A 454 6.00 7.40 -16.16
N LEU A 455 7.33 7.47 -16.23
CA LEU A 455 8.07 7.90 -17.41
C LEU A 455 8.54 6.64 -18.14
N ASN A 456 8.08 6.44 -19.37
CA ASN A 456 8.38 5.26 -20.18
C ASN A 456 9.00 5.66 -21.52
N GLY A 457 10.31 5.87 -21.54
CA GLY A 457 11.03 6.28 -22.75
C GLY A 457 10.78 7.73 -23.16
N VAL A 458 10.57 8.62 -22.19
CA VAL A 458 10.32 10.05 -22.45
C VAL A 458 11.61 10.76 -22.83
N ASN A 459 11.63 11.48 -23.96
CA ASN A 459 12.75 12.36 -24.33
C ASN A 459 12.29 13.78 -24.69
N ILE A 460 12.43 14.71 -23.74
CA ILE A 460 12.07 16.12 -23.90
C ILE A 460 13.34 16.97 -24.07
N ASP A 461 13.44 17.72 -25.17
CA ASP A 461 14.48 18.75 -25.37
C ASP A 461 13.85 20.10 -25.72
N VAL A 462 13.85 20.99 -24.74
CA VAL A 462 13.44 22.39 -24.88
C VAL A 462 14.62 23.35 -24.69
N SER A 463 15.85 22.88 -24.88
CA SER A 463 17.06 23.69 -24.65
C SER A 463 17.18 24.94 -25.52
N SER A 464 16.46 24.99 -26.64
CA SER A 464 16.40 26.17 -27.52
C SER A 464 15.42 27.26 -27.03
N GLN A 465 14.64 27.00 -25.97
CA GLN A 465 13.58 27.88 -25.49
C GLN A 465 13.95 28.51 -24.14
N SER A 466 14.12 29.83 -24.08
CA SER A 466 14.41 30.50 -22.81
C SER A 466 13.27 30.32 -21.80
N TYR A 467 13.60 30.02 -20.53
CA TYR A 467 12.65 29.81 -19.43
C TYR A 467 11.73 28.59 -19.56
N ALA A 468 11.98 27.69 -20.53
CA ALA A 468 11.23 26.46 -20.66
C ALA A 468 11.80 25.37 -19.74
N CYS A 469 10.98 24.89 -18.81
CA CYS A 469 11.29 23.74 -17.97
C CYS A 469 10.69 22.49 -18.58
N ALA A 470 11.52 21.48 -18.89
CA ALA A 470 11.06 20.21 -19.47
C ALA A 470 10.02 19.52 -18.58
N PHE A 471 10.23 19.53 -17.26
CA PHE A 471 9.32 18.95 -16.29
C PHE A 471 9.22 19.79 -15.02
N SER A 472 8.04 20.34 -14.74
CA SER A 472 7.79 21.16 -13.56
C SER A 472 6.70 20.58 -12.66
N ILE A 473 6.97 20.60 -11.35
CA ILE A 473 6.05 20.22 -10.28
C ILE A 473 5.90 21.45 -9.38
N GLN A 474 4.72 22.07 -9.39
CA GLN A 474 4.51 23.38 -8.78
C GLN A 474 3.58 23.32 -7.57
N ALA A 475 3.82 24.21 -6.62
CA ALA A 475 2.85 24.54 -5.59
C ALA A 475 1.70 25.38 -6.15
N GLY A 476 0.48 25.18 -5.64
CA GLY A 476 -0.64 26.08 -5.92
C GLY A 476 -0.30 27.51 -5.47
N THR A 477 -0.88 28.53 -6.11
CA THR A 477 -0.56 29.95 -5.84
C THR A 477 -1.03 30.49 -4.46
N GLY A 478 -1.39 29.61 -3.53
CA GLY A 478 -1.73 29.92 -2.13
C GLY A 478 -0.66 29.36 -1.17
N ALA A 479 -0.71 29.74 0.10
CA ALA A 479 0.19 29.25 1.15
C ALA A 479 0.03 27.74 1.49
N GLY A 480 -0.42 26.92 0.55
CA GLY A 480 -0.71 25.49 0.70
C GLY A 480 0.45 24.58 0.30
N THR A 481 0.25 23.28 0.57
CA THR A 481 1.16 22.18 0.21
C THR A 481 1.25 22.04 -1.32
N GLY A 482 2.46 21.89 -1.86
CA GLY A 482 2.66 21.64 -3.28
C GLY A 482 2.23 20.24 -3.73
N ALA A 483 2.26 19.99 -5.04
CA ALA A 483 1.90 18.67 -5.58
C ALA A 483 2.84 17.57 -5.05
N ASN A 484 2.27 16.44 -4.64
CA ASN A 484 2.99 15.26 -4.15
C ASN A 484 3.03 14.20 -5.25
N VAL A 485 4.20 13.96 -5.83
CA VAL A 485 4.35 13.14 -7.06
C VAL A 485 5.31 11.98 -6.81
N ASN A 486 4.93 10.80 -7.29
CA ASN A 486 5.79 9.64 -7.43
C ASN A 486 6.14 9.46 -8.92
N LEU A 487 7.39 9.72 -9.30
CA LEU A 487 7.92 9.47 -10.63
C LEU A 487 8.40 8.01 -10.72
N MET A 488 7.63 7.17 -11.39
CA MET A 488 8.02 5.77 -11.66
C MET A 488 8.83 5.71 -12.96
N LEU A 489 10.03 5.15 -12.93
CA LEU A 489 10.91 5.08 -14.09
C LEU A 489 10.79 3.72 -14.78
N SER A 490 10.46 3.77 -16.08
CA SER A 490 10.51 2.67 -17.04
C SER A 490 11.37 3.09 -18.24
N GLY A 491 12.24 2.19 -18.71
CA GLY A 491 13.16 2.49 -19.82
C GLY A 491 14.07 3.70 -19.54
N SER A 492 14.57 4.33 -20.62
CA SER A 492 15.49 5.47 -20.54
C SER A 492 14.77 6.78 -20.79
N ASN A 493 14.82 7.69 -19.80
CA ASN A 493 14.13 8.97 -19.85
C ASN A 493 15.13 10.13 -19.82
N THR A 494 14.94 11.13 -20.67
CA THR A 494 15.80 12.32 -20.77
C THR A 494 14.97 13.59 -20.71
N LEU A 495 15.37 14.52 -19.84
CA LEU A 495 14.75 15.84 -19.66
C LEU A 495 15.82 16.92 -19.86
N LYS A 496 15.65 17.78 -20.85
CA LYS A 496 16.59 18.86 -21.15
C LYS A 496 15.87 20.19 -21.27
N SER A 497 16.07 21.03 -20.25
CA SER A 497 15.42 22.34 -20.14
C SER A 497 16.17 23.43 -20.91
N GLY A 498 15.49 24.53 -21.19
CA GLY A 498 16.07 25.74 -21.74
C GLY A 498 16.50 26.74 -20.67
N ASP A 499 17.08 27.85 -21.11
CA ASP A 499 17.85 28.79 -20.27
C ASP A 499 17.14 29.15 -18.95
N TRP A 500 17.92 29.26 -17.87
CA TRP A 500 17.46 29.67 -16.54
C TRP A 500 16.48 28.71 -15.84
N SER A 501 16.28 27.51 -16.39
CA SER A 501 15.35 26.51 -15.84
C SER A 501 16.08 25.25 -15.38
N ALA A 502 15.60 24.65 -14.29
CA ALA A 502 16.04 23.31 -13.93
C ALA A 502 15.50 22.26 -14.91
N GLY A 503 16.21 21.15 -15.11
CA GLY A 503 15.72 20.05 -15.94
C GLY A 503 14.46 19.41 -15.36
N LEU A 504 14.48 19.16 -14.06
CA LEU A 504 13.31 18.85 -13.22
C LEU A 504 13.19 19.93 -12.14
N ASN A 505 12.08 20.66 -12.13
CA ASN A 505 11.84 21.75 -11.20
C ASN A 505 10.63 21.46 -10.28
N ALA A 506 10.91 21.05 -9.05
CA ALA A 506 9.93 20.84 -7.99
C ALA A 506 10.02 21.98 -6.95
N THR A 507 9.04 22.88 -6.96
CA THR A 507 9.08 24.14 -6.19
C THR A 507 8.91 23.94 -4.67
N GLN A 508 8.93 25.01 -3.87
CA GLN A 508 8.75 24.95 -2.40
C GLN A 508 7.49 24.16 -1.99
N ASN A 509 7.57 23.42 -0.88
CA ASN A 509 6.50 22.59 -0.33
C ASN A 509 6.06 21.42 -1.23
N THR A 510 6.89 20.99 -2.18
CA THR A 510 6.63 19.77 -2.98
C THR A 510 7.39 18.57 -2.41
N ASP A 511 6.78 17.39 -2.44
CA ASP A 511 7.41 16.11 -2.11
C ASP A 511 7.42 15.21 -3.35
N VAL A 512 8.62 14.99 -3.89
CA VAL A 512 8.84 14.14 -5.07
C VAL A 512 9.54 12.85 -4.63
N SER A 513 8.95 11.69 -4.95
CA SER A 513 9.68 10.43 -4.95
C SER A 513 10.01 9.99 -6.37
N ILE A 514 11.19 9.40 -6.55
CA ILE A 514 11.60 8.70 -7.77
C ILE A 514 11.79 7.23 -7.40
N ASP A 515 11.23 6.34 -8.20
CA ASP A 515 11.23 4.90 -7.96
C ASP A 515 11.25 4.14 -9.30
N SER A 516 11.57 2.85 -9.28
CA SER A 516 11.59 1.98 -10.45
C SER A 516 11.30 0.55 -10.01
N ALA A 517 10.48 -0.19 -10.79
CA ALA A 517 10.07 -1.54 -10.41
C ALA A 517 11.24 -2.54 -10.36
N ASP A 518 12.26 -2.36 -11.21
CA ASP A 518 13.33 -3.35 -11.43
C ASP A 518 14.74 -2.73 -11.46
N ASP A 519 14.95 -1.51 -10.93
CA ASP A 519 16.19 -0.72 -11.05
C ASP A 519 16.69 -0.45 -12.50
N ALA A 520 16.00 -0.95 -13.52
CA ALA A 520 16.34 -0.79 -14.93
C ALA A 520 15.94 0.58 -15.50
N GLY A 521 14.98 1.26 -14.87
CA GLY A 521 14.56 2.59 -15.28
C GLY A 521 15.64 3.64 -15.04
N SER A 522 15.84 4.54 -16.00
CA SER A 522 16.78 5.66 -15.87
C SER A 522 16.14 7.02 -16.16
N LEU A 523 16.63 8.04 -15.49
CA LEU A 523 16.27 9.44 -15.66
C LEU A 523 17.54 10.28 -15.75
N THR A 524 17.80 10.84 -16.93
CA THR A 524 18.88 11.79 -17.16
C THR A 524 18.29 13.20 -17.30
N VAL A 525 18.79 14.13 -16.50
CA VAL A 525 18.24 15.47 -16.39
C VAL A 525 19.34 16.50 -16.67
N TYR A 526 19.05 17.46 -17.55
CA TYR A 526 19.93 18.58 -17.89
C TYR A 526 19.23 19.91 -17.60
N GLY A 527 19.86 20.74 -16.77
CA GLY A 527 19.46 22.14 -16.60
C GLY A 527 19.69 22.97 -17.87
N GLY A 528 18.99 24.09 -17.96
CA GLY A 528 19.25 25.11 -18.99
C GLY A 528 20.57 25.86 -18.78
N ARG A 529 20.90 26.82 -19.65
CA ARG A 529 22.14 27.60 -19.56
C ARG A 529 21.91 29.02 -18.96
N PRO A 530 22.20 29.29 -17.67
CA PRO A 530 22.55 28.37 -16.57
C PRO A 530 21.30 27.73 -15.91
N GLY A 531 21.46 26.58 -15.27
CA GLY A 531 20.32 25.81 -14.77
C GLY A 531 20.75 24.54 -14.01
N THR A 532 20.09 24.28 -12.88
CA THR A 532 20.32 23.09 -12.05
C THR A 532 19.82 21.85 -12.78
N GLY A 533 20.45 20.68 -12.59
CA GLY A 533 19.87 19.43 -13.08
C GLY A 533 18.49 19.19 -12.44
N ILE A 534 18.46 18.95 -11.13
CA ILE A 534 17.24 18.79 -10.35
C ILE A 534 17.17 19.87 -9.27
N TYR A 535 16.09 20.63 -9.26
CA TYR A 535 15.70 21.47 -8.13
C TYR A 535 14.49 20.85 -7.43
N ALA A 536 14.58 20.63 -6.12
CA ALA A 536 13.48 20.09 -5.34
C ALA A 536 13.49 20.64 -3.91
N ASP A 537 12.33 20.81 -3.30
CA ASP A 537 12.28 21.09 -1.86
C ASP A 537 12.54 19.80 -1.05
N THR A 538 11.73 18.77 -1.29
CA THR A 538 11.98 17.41 -0.82
C THR A 538 12.09 16.43 -1.99
N LEU A 539 13.18 15.66 -2.02
CA LEU A 539 13.43 14.62 -3.01
C LEU A 539 13.74 13.29 -2.32
N THR A 540 13.02 12.22 -2.66
CA THR A 540 13.32 10.86 -2.22
C THR A 540 13.60 9.99 -3.42
N VAL A 541 14.75 9.32 -3.46
CA VAL A 541 15.05 8.30 -4.48
C VAL A 541 15.04 6.94 -3.80
N LYS A 542 14.13 6.08 -4.24
CA LYS A 542 13.94 4.72 -3.73
C LYS A 542 14.69 3.69 -4.53
N ASN A 543 14.57 3.75 -5.86
CA ASN A 543 15.16 2.81 -6.82
C ASN A 543 15.42 3.51 -8.17
N GLY A 544 16.11 2.83 -9.10
CA GLY A 544 16.40 3.32 -10.45
C GLY A 544 17.65 4.19 -10.56
N ASN A 545 17.97 4.62 -11.78
CA ASN A 545 19.21 5.35 -12.10
C ASN A 545 18.94 6.82 -12.45
N VAL A 546 19.35 7.76 -11.58
CA VAL A 546 19.13 9.20 -11.77
C VAL A 546 20.45 9.91 -12.03
N SER A 547 20.59 10.59 -13.17
CA SER A 547 21.72 11.47 -13.49
C SER A 547 21.26 12.91 -13.58
N ALA A 548 21.66 13.74 -12.63
CA ALA A 548 21.34 15.16 -12.57
C ALA A 548 22.55 16.01 -12.97
N ASN A 549 22.49 16.58 -14.17
CA ASN A 549 23.57 17.32 -14.79
C ASN A 549 23.24 18.82 -14.83
N ALA A 550 24.08 19.61 -14.17
CA ALA A 550 24.00 21.06 -14.27
C ALA A 550 24.57 21.57 -15.60
N VAL A 551 24.20 22.79 -15.97
CA VAL A 551 24.86 23.53 -17.04
C VAL A 551 25.28 24.91 -16.54
N LEU A 552 26.54 25.28 -16.81
CA LEU A 552 27.27 26.44 -16.34
C LEU A 552 27.40 26.56 -14.82
N THR A 553 26.69 27.50 -14.19
CA THR A 553 26.98 28.00 -12.83
C THR A 553 26.10 27.37 -11.75
N SER A 554 25.52 26.22 -12.05
CA SER A 554 24.49 25.57 -11.23
C SER A 554 24.95 24.23 -10.68
N ALA A 555 24.21 23.73 -9.67
CA ALA A 555 24.46 22.44 -9.04
C ALA A 555 23.79 21.29 -9.82
N GLY A 556 24.30 20.08 -9.66
CA GLY A 556 23.63 18.89 -10.20
C GLY A 556 22.26 18.72 -9.56
N ILE A 557 22.24 18.71 -8.22
CA ILE A 557 21.01 18.69 -7.41
C ILE A 557 21.04 19.86 -6.41
N GLN A 558 19.96 20.62 -6.36
CA GLN A 558 19.74 21.66 -5.36
C GLN A 558 18.49 21.36 -4.55
N ILE A 559 18.66 21.32 -3.23
CA ILE A 559 17.62 20.89 -2.28
C ILE A 559 17.21 22.05 -1.38
N GLY A 560 15.91 22.32 -1.29
CA GLY A 560 15.35 23.27 -0.32
C GLY A 560 15.42 22.75 1.11
N SER A 561 14.81 21.58 1.35
CA SER A 561 14.64 20.99 2.67
C SER A 561 15.42 19.68 2.83
N THR A 562 15.05 18.60 2.13
CA THR A 562 15.65 17.27 2.34
C THR A 562 15.81 16.46 1.06
N PHE A 563 16.98 15.85 0.88
CA PHE A 563 17.21 14.76 -0.06
C PHE A 563 17.37 13.45 0.70
N LYS A 564 16.66 12.41 0.28
CA LYS A 564 16.74 11.05 0.81
C LYS A 564 17.13 10.08 -0.30
N LEU A 565 18.15 9.27 -0.06
CA LEU A 565 18.48 8.12 -0.87
C LEU A 565 18.25 6.84 -0.05
N GLU A 566 17.27 6.05 -0.48
CA GLU A 566 16.86 4.80 0.16
C GLU A 566 17.38 3.58 -0.63
N GLY A 567 17.57 3.72 -1.95
CA GLY A 567 18.09 2.70 -2.87
C GLY A 567 18.39 3.29 -4.26
N GLY A 568 18.63 2.45 -5.27
CA GLY A 568 18.98 2.89 -6.63
C GLY A 568 20.36 3.57 -6.76
N THR A 569 20.59 4.25 -7.89
CA THR A 569 21.83 5.00 -8.18
C THR A 569 21.53 6.46 -8.49
N VAL A 570 22.24 7.39 -7.86
CA VAL A 570 22.15 8.83 -8.13
C VAL A 570 23.53 9.37 -8.47
N LYS A 571 23.66 10.01 -9.64
CA LYS A 571 24.82 10.81 -10.02
C LYS A 571 24.44 12.28 -10.11
N ALA A 572 25.12 13.14 -9.38
CA ALA A 572 24.90 14.58 -9.38
C ALA A 572 26.19 15.31 -9.76
N THR A 573 26.19 15.97 -10.92
CA THR A 573 27.37 16.67 -11.45
C THR A 573 27.10 18.17 -11.53
N GLY A 574 27.83 18.96 -10.73
CA GLY A 574 27.86 20.41 -10.82
C GLY A 574 29.00 20.86 -11.73
N GLU A 575 28.71 21.70 -12.73
CA GLU A 575 29.74 22.14 -13.69
C GLU A 575 30.67 23.22 -13.08
N ARG A 576 30.07 24.28 -12.51
CA ARG A 576 30.76 25.31 -11.72
C ARG A 576 30.12 25.55 -10.35
N ASP A 577 29.36 24.57 -9.88
CA ASP A 577 28.80 24.53 -8.54
C ASP A 577 28.98 23.13 -7.93
N SER A 578 28.51 22.92 -6.70
CA SER A 578 28.57 21.59 -6.06
C SER A 578 27.73 20.55 -6.79
N GLY A 579 28.10 19.27 -6.67
CA GLY A 579 27.26 18.18 -7.15
C GLY A 579 25.88 18.22 -6.50
N ILE A 580 25.87 18.30 -5.16
CA ILE A 580 24.65 18.46 -4.36
C ILE A 580 24.81 19.63 -3.40
N LYS A 581 23.81 20.50 -3.28
CA LYS A 581 23.81 21.60 -2.31
C LYS A 581 22.45 21.86 -1.65
N GLY A 582 22.47 22.56 -0.52
CA GLY A 582 21.27 23.14 0.11
C GLY A 582 20.95 22.57 1.49
N GLY A 583 19.75 22.02 1.64
CA GLY A 583 19.19 21.51 2.89
C GLY A 583 19.93 20.29 3.49
N THR A 584 19.18 19.28 3.94
CA THR A 584 19.75 18.06 4.55
C THR A 584 19.83 16.92 3.53
N VAL A 585 20.95 16.20 3.49
CA VAL A 585 21.12 14.98 2.70
C VAL A 585 21.11 13.78 3.65
N ASN A 586 20.23 12.82 3.41
CA ASN A 586 20.16 11.55 4.13
C ASN A 586 20.39 10.40 3.16
N VAL A 587 21.41 9.59 3.39
CA VAL A 587 21.69 8.37 2.63
C VAL A 587 21.52 7.19 3.56
N SER A 588 20.62 6.29 3.21
CA SER A 588 20.26 5.11 4.00
C SER A 588 20.41 3.79 3.25
N GLY A 589 20.60 3.86 1.93
CA GLY A 589 20.86 2.77 0.99
C GLY A 589 21.25 3.33 -0.38
N GLY A 590 21.40 2.46 -1.39
CA GLY A 590 21.70 2.86 -2.77
C GLY A 590 23.15 3.35 -3.00
N THR A 591 23.41 3.87 -4.21
CA THR A 591 24.71 4.42 -4.63
C THR A 591 24.59 5.90 -4.96
N LEU A 592 25.37 6.76 -4.30
CA LEU A 592 25.44 8.20 -4.56
C LEU A 592 26.81 8.59 -5.10
N THR A 593 26.86 9.24 -6.25
CA THR A 593 28.06 9.92 -6.77
C THR A 593 27.79 11.41 -6.89
N ALA A 594 28.56 12.24 -6.18
CA ALA A 594 28.46 13.69 -6.24
C ALA A 594 29.79 14.29 -6.71
N GLU A 595 29.75 15.04 -7.80
CA GLU A 595 30.91 15.65 -8.45
C GLU A 595 30.78 17.18 -8.39
N GLY A 596 31.70 17.81 -7.67
CA GLY A 596 31.80 19.27 -7.59
C GLY A 596 32.55 19.86 -8.78
N GLY A 597 32.04 21.00 -9.26
CA GLY A 597 32.72 21.82 -10.26
C GLY A 597 33.97 22.50 -9.73
N THR A 598 34.62 23.33 -10.55
CA THR A 598 35.84 24.05 -10.16
C THR A 598 35.66 24.82 -8.85
N GLU A 599 36.53 24.57 -7.87
CA GLU A 599 36.49 25.16 -6.51
C GLU A 599 35.29 24.79 -5.63
N LYS A 600 34.49 23.78 -6.02
CA LYS A 600 33.24 23.41 -5.37
C LYS A 600 33.30 22.03 -4.76
N ALA A 601 32.57 21.83 -3.67
CA ALA A 601 32.51 20.53 -3.02
C ALA A 601 31.65 19.54 -3.82
N GLY A 602 31.89 18.24 -3.63
CA GLY A 602 30.97 17.21 -4.13
C GLY A 602 29.59 17.37 -3.49
N ILE A 603 29.55 17.38 -2.15
CA ILE A 603 28.34 17.61 -1.36
C ILE A 603 28.53 18.83 -0.44
N ASN A 604 27.79 19.91 -0.71
CA ASN A 604 27.74 21.13 0.09
C ASN A 604 26.34 21.34 0.69
N SER A 605 25.92 20.41 1.55
CA SER A 605 24.60 20.45 2.19
C SER A 605 24.72 20.81 3.67
N SER A 606 23.70 21.45 4.25
CA SER A 606 23.74 21.95 5.62
C SER A 606 24.03 20.84 6.63
N ASN A 607 23.40 19.68 6.44
CA ASN A 607 23.69 18.45 7.15
C ASN A 607 23.80 17.30 6.14
N VAL A 608 24.72 16.37 6.39
CA VAL A 608 24.91 15.15 5.61
C VAL A 608 24.90 13.97 6.56
N ASN A 609 23.88 13.13 6.47
CA ASN A 609 23.70 11.96 7.31
C ASN A 609 23.80 10.70 6.43
N ILE A 610 24.78 9.85 6.71
CA ILE A 610 25.01 8.58 6.01
C ILE A 610 24.84 7.45 7.02
N SER A 611 23.85 6.60 6.79
CA SER A 611 23.51 5.45 7.64
C SER A 611 23.61 4.12 6.92
N GLY A 612 23.80 4.15 5.60
CA GLY A 612 23.94 3.01 4.70
C GLY A 612 24.29 3.49 3.29
N GLY A 613 24.27 2.58 2.32
CA GLY A 613 24.61 2.81 0.92
C GLY A 613 26.10 3.00 0.62
N SER A 614 26.40 3.25 -0.65
CA SER A 614 27.73 3.59 -1.18
C SER A 614 27.75 5.06 -1.59
N VAL A 615 28.64 5.87 -1.03
CA VAL A 615 28.73 7.31 -1.29
C VAL A 615 30.11 7.67 -1.80
N THR A 616 30.19 8.20 -3.02
CA THR A 616 31.39 8.80 -3.59
C THR A 616 31.19 10.30 -3.75
N ALA A 617 32.00 11.11 -3.07
CA ALA A 617 31.92 12.56 -3.12
C ALA A 617 33.27 13.16 -3.51
N ASN A 618 33.33 13.73 -4.72
CA ASN A 618 34.53 14.32 -5.29
C ASN A 618 34.40 15.84 -5.34
N GLY A 619 35.24 16.55 -4.60
CA GLY A 619 35.41 17.98 -4.73
C GLY A 619 36.18 18.34 -6.00
N GLY A 620 35.87 19.50 -6.58
CA GLY A 620 36.72 20.11 -7.58
C GLY A 620 37.98 20.72 -6.96
N SER A 621 38.78 21.41 -7.77
CA SER A 621 40.17 21.85 -7.47
C SER A 621 40.47 22.39 -6.06
N TYR A 622 39.52 23.00 -5.34
CA TYR A 622 39.71 23.56 -3.99
C TYR A 622 38.53 23.29 -3.05
N GLY A 623 37.57 22.47 -3.47
CA GLY A 623 36.39 22.12 -2.67
C GLY A 623 36.59 20.81 -1.93
N ALA A 624 35.90 20.64 -0.82
CA ALA A 624 35.91 19.36 -0.10
C ALA A 624 35.19 18.26 -0.87
N GLY A 625 35.44 16.98 -0.55
CA GLY A 625 34.57 15.90 -1.02
C GLY A 625 33.16 16.09 -0.45
N ILE A 626 33.07 16.10 0.88
CA ILE A 626 31.87 16.41 1.64
C ILE A 626 32.15 17.61 2.54
N GLY A 627 31.46 18.73 2.30
CA GLY A 627 31.55 19.90 3.15
C GLY A 627 31.64 21.21 2.37
N GLY A 628 32.64 22.03 2.67
CA GLY A 628 32.78 23.40 2.19
C GLY A 628 33.31 23.52 0.76
N ASN A 629 32.80 24.51 0.02
CA ASN A 629 33.48 25.05 -1.16
C ASN A 629 34.78 25.79 -0.75
N ILE A 630 35.50 26.35 -1.72
CA ILE A 630 36.63 27.25 -1.41
C ILE A 630 36.22 28.37 -0.44
N ARG A 631 37.05 28.61 0.59
CA ARG A 631 36.84 29.57 1.70
C ARG A 631 35.58 29.34 2.53
N GLU A 632 34.88 28.24 2.30
CA GLU A 632 33.68 27.91 3.04
C GLU A 632 34.00 26.87 4.12
N ALA A 633 33.41 27.06 5.30
CA ALA A 633 33.55 26.11 6.38
C ALA A 633 32.92 24.76 6.04
N GLY A 634 33.45 23.70 6.67
CA GLY A 634 32.86 22.38 6.65
C GLY A 634 31.43 22.37 7.20
N LYS A 635 30.70 21.34 6.81
CA LYS A 635 29.29 21.13 7.18
C LYS A 635 29.18 20.14 8.34
N ASN A 636 27.96 19.94 8.84
CA ASN A 636 27.70 18.88 9.81
C ASN A 636 27.57 17.55 9.06
N VAL A 637 28.42 16.59 9.43
CA VAL A 637 28.45 15.27 8.79
C VAL A 637 28.31 14.20 9.86
N THR A 638 27.35 13.30 9.69
CA THR A 638 27.14 12.14 10.57
C THR A 638 27.22 10.87 9.73
N ILE A 639 28.11 9.96 10.08
CA ILE A 639 28.29 8.67 9.39
C ILE A 639 28.15 7.54 10.42
N SER A 640 27.13 6.72 10.23
CA SER A 640 26.78 5.59 11.11
C SER A 640 26.78 4.24 10.40
N GLY A 641 27.00 4.25 9.08
CA GLY A 641 27.05 3.07 8.22
C GLY A 641 27.47 3.46 6.80
N GLY A 642 27.45 2.49 5.90
CA GLY A 642 27.75 2.65 4.48
C GLY A 642 29.24 2.60 4.13
N THR A 643 29.50 2.63 2.83
CA THR A 643 30.83 2.68 2.23
C THR A 643 31.03 4.07 1.64
N VAL A 644 31.96 4.85 2.18
CA VAL A 644 32.13 6.27 1.83
C VAL A 644 33.52 6.51 1.25
N VAL A 645 33.58 7.08 0.06
CA VAL A 645 34.80 7.59 -0.57
C VAL A 645 34.65 9.10 -0.72
N ALA A 646 35.39 9.86 0.08
CA ALA A 646 35.42 11.31 -0.01
C ALA A 646 36.80 11.75 -0.52
N LYS A 647 36.81 12.62 -1.53
CA LYS A 647 38.04 13.16 -2.11
C LYS A 647 37.92 14.67 -2.28
N GLY A 648 38.68 15.42 -1.51
CA GLY A 648 38.84 16.86 -1.65
C GLY A 648 39.76 17.21 -2.81
N GLY A 649 39.61 18.43 -3.30
CA GLY A 649 40.58 19.05 -4.20
C GLY A 649 41.85 19.45 -3.47
N ASP A 650 42.77 20.08 -4.21
CA ASP A 650 44.02 20.59 -3.69
C ASP A 650 43.77 21.48 -2.46
N TYR A 651 44.49 21.19 -1.38
CA TYR A 651 44.44 21.98 -0.14
C TYR A 651 43.08 22.01 0.58
N ALA A 652 42.08 21.25 0.14
CA ALA A 652 40.82 21.06 0.85
C ALA A 652 40.89 19.81 1.74
N ALA A 653 39.98 19.71 2.72
CA ALA A 653 39.74 18.46 3.41
C ALA A 653 38.91 17.51 2.53
N ASP A 654 39.04 16.20 2.69
CA ASP A 654 38.14 15.24 2.05
C ASP A 654 36.73 15.35 2.65
N ILE A 655 36.66 15.44 3.98
CA ILE A 655 35.44 15.75 4.72
C ILE A 655 35.68 16.96 5.62
N GLY A 656 35.04 18.08 5.33
CA GLY A 656 35.17 19.30 6.12
C GLY A 656 35.31 20.57 5.27
N GLY A 657 36.26 21.44 5.61
CA GLY A 657 36.42 22.75 4.96
C GLY A 657 37.07 22.65 3.58
N GLY A 658 36.66 23.52 2.65
CA GLY A 658 37.43 23.74 1.43
C GLY A 658 38.74 24.47 1.73
N ARG A 659 39.56 24.76 0.71
CA ARG A 659 40.79 25.56 0.89
C ARG A 659 40.45 26.91 1.56
N GLU A 660 41.18 27.30 2.60
CA GLU A 660 40.92 28.47 3.47
C GLU A 660 39.63 28.37 4.31
N GLY A 661 38.90 27.26 4.24
CA GLY A 661 37.70 26.99 5.02
C GLY A 661 37.99 26.27 6.33
N ASN A 662 37.35 26.71 7.41
CA ASN A 662 37.41 26.04 8.71
C ASN A 662 36.79 24.63 8.65
N GLY A 663 37.20 23.75 9.57
CA GLY A 663 36.62 22.41 9.68
C GLY A 663 35.18 22.43 10.20
N GLY A 664 34.39 21.42 9.81
CA GLY A 664 33.03 21.21 10.29
C GLY A 664 32.96 20.22 11.46
N ASN A 665 31.76 19.95 11.95
CA ASN A 665 31.52 18.90 12.94
C ASN A 665 31.27 17.56 12.23
N VAL A 666 32.12 16.58 12.47
CA VAL A 666 32.01 15.23 11.91
C VAL A 666 31.81 14.21 13.04
N ILE A 667 30.69 13.49 12.99
CA ILE A 667 30.34 12.41 13.90
C ILE A 667 30.43 11.09 13.14
N ILE A 668 31.21 10.13 13.64
CA ILE A 668 31.40 8.82 13.03
C ILE A 668 31.18 7.74 14.08
N THR A 669 30.14 6.94 13.88
CA THR A 669 29.79 5.78 14.71
C THR A 669 29.73 4.49 13.90
N GLY A 670 30.03 4.54 12.60
CA GLY A 670 29.99 3.39 11.72
C GLY A 670 30.48 3.70 10.31
N GLY A 671 30.49 2.68 9.45
CA GLY A 671 30.86 2.76 8.05
C GLY A 671 32.35 2.52 7.76
N SER A 672 32.66 2.27 6.49
CA SER A 672 34.03 2.19 5.95
C SER A 672 34.29 3.44 5.12
N ILE A 673 35.11 4.36 5.64
CA ILE A 673 35.27 5.73 5.13
C ILE A 673 36.69 5.92 4.61
N LYS A 674 36.85 5.92 3.29
CA LYS A 674 38.11 6.28 2.64
C LYS A 674 38.18 7.80 2.49
N ALA A 675 38.81 8.44 3.48
CA ALA A 675 39.15 9.85 3.51
C ALA A 675 40.57 9.99 4.08
N SER A 676 41.44 10.74 3.40
CA SER A 676 42.81 11.03 3.83
C SER A 676 42.88 12.21 4.81
N SER A 677 41.86 13.08 4.79
CA SER A 677 41.79 14.27 5.64
C SER A 677 40.34 14.58 6.08
N ILE A 678 40.14 14.70 7.38
CA ILE A 678 38.88 15.18 7.97
C ILE A 678 39.20 16.42 8.81
N GLY A 679 38.49 17.53 8.59
CA GLY A 679 38.71 18.78 9.31
C GLY A 679 38.80 20.01 8.41
N ALA A 680 39.73 20.92 8.71
CA ALA A 680 39.89 22.16 7.96
C ALA A 680 40.72 21.99 6.68
N GLY A 681 40.46 22.84 5.68
CA GLY A 681 41.38 22.99 4.56
C GLY A 681 42.61 23.83 4.94
N TRP A 682 43.55 23.97 4.00
CA TRP A 682 44.76 24.77 4.18
C TRP A 682 44.43 26.22 4.55
N ARG A 683 45.09 26.75 5.59
CA ARG A 683 44.79 28.05 6.26
C ARG A 683 43.45 28.14 6.97
N GLY A 684 42.62 27.10 6.90
CA GLY A 684 41.49 26.92 7.79
C GLY A 684 41.96 26.45 9.17
N SER A 685 41.05 26.53 10.13
CA SER A 685 41.26 26.07 11.51
C SER A 685 40.05 25.28 12.02
N GLY A 686 40.24 24.51 13.09
CA GLY A 686 39.17 23.75 13.73
C GLY A 686 38.70 22.52 12.94
N GLY A 687 37.52 22.04 13.30
CA GLY A 687 36.97 20.76 12.86
C GLY A 687 37.13 19.68 13.92
N THR A 688 36.14 18.81 14.02
CA THR A 688 36.11 17.70 14.97
C THR A 688 35.70 16.42 14.26
N GLN A 689 36.34 15.31 14.61
CA GLN A 689 35.96 13.96 14.22
C GLN A 689 35.73 13.15 15.50
N THR A 690 34.47 12.90 15.84
CA THR A 690 34.11 12.29 17.13
C THR A 690 33.13 11.14 16.98
N ASP A 691 32.96 10.34 18.02
CA ASP A 691 31.94 9.29 18.12
C ASP A 691 30.55 9.81 18.57
N GLY A 692 30.34 11.14 18.58
CA GLY A 692 29.12 11.76 19.09
C GLY A 692 29.02 11.85 20.62
N SER A 693 29.85 11.10 21.34
CA SER A 693 30.03 11.22 22.80
C SER A 693 31.18 12.18 23.17
N GLY A 694 31.84 12.75 22.15
CA GLY A 694 32.94 13.70 22.31
C GLY A 694 34.32 13.06 22.29
N ASN A 695 34.44 11.74 22.12
CA ASN A 695 35.74 11.09 21.99
C ASN A 695 36.25 11.23 20.55
N ILE A 696 37.53 11.54 20.38
CA ILE A 696 38.16 11.63 19.06
C ILE A 696 38.29 10.22 18.48
N VAL A 697 37.93 10.08 17.21
CA VAL A 697 38.10 8.85 16.43
C VAL A 697 39.28 8.95 15.47
N TYR A 698 39.95 7.84 15.21
CA TYR A 698 41.12 7.77 14.32
C TYR A 698 40.91 6.73 13.23
N LEU A 699 41.46 7.00 12.05
CA LEU A 699 41.47 6.05 10.95
C LEU A 699 42.31 4.81 11.29
N ASN A 700 41.67 3.64 11.15
CA ASN A 700 42.28 2.32 11.22
C ASN A 700 42.00 1.59 9.91
N THR A 701 43.06 1.07 9.28
CA THR A 701 42.96 0.33 8.01
C THR A 701 43.04 -1.16 8.28
N LEU A 702 41.95 -1.89 8.03
CA LEU A 702 41.82 -3.31 8.32
C LEU A 702 41.78 -4.13 7.03
N THR A 703 42.71 -5.06 6.84
CA THR A 703 42.67 -6.02 5.73
C THR A 703 41.93 -7.28 6.17
N VAL A 704 40.96 -7.77 5.40
CA VAL A 704 40.20 -8.98 5.73
C VAL A 704 40.84 -10.20 5.06
N GLY A 705 41.43 -11.10 5.85
CA GLY A 705 42.17 -12.28 5.40
C GLY A 705 43.63 -12.01 4.99
N GLU A 706 44.47 -13.04 5.01
CA GLU A 706 45.86 -12.95 4.49
C GLU A 706 45.88 -12.90 2.96
N SER A 707 45.08 -13.76 2.33
CA SER A 707 44.63 -13.56 0.95
C SER A 707 43.43 -12.65 1.02
N ALA A 708 43.69 -11.34 0.91
CA ALA A 708 42.67 -10.32 1.03
C ALA A 708 41.42 -10.68 0.21
N VAL A 709 40.26 -10.62 0.85
CA VAL A 709 38.98 -10.85 0.15
C VAL A 709 38.80 -9.83 -0.98
N SER A 710 38.02 -10.19 -2.00
CA SER A 710 37.74 -9.30 -3.13
C SER A 710 37.15 -7.97 -2.68
N ASP A 711 37.38 -6.91 -3.45
CA ASP A 711 36.68 -5.63 -3.26
C ASP A 711 35.18 -5.79 -3.52
N GLY A 712 34.37 -4.98 -2.84
CA GLY A 712 32.91 -5.08 -2.90
C GLY A 712 32.33 -6.21 -2.05
N THR A 713 33.14 -6.91 -1.25
CA THR A 713 32.65 -7.97 -0.36
C THR A 713 31.91 -7.36 0.83
N ALA A 714 30.65 -7.72 1.02
CA ALA A 714 29.79 -7.20 2.08
C ALA A 714 30.28 -7.63 3.47
N ILE A 715 30.20 -6.73 4.45
CA ILE A 715 30.57 -6.97 5.84
C ILE A 715 29.31 -7.06 6.69
N THR A 716 29.25 -8.06 7.57
CA THR A 716 28.16 -8.21 8.55
C THR A 716 28.70 -8.46 9.94
N SER A 717 27.87 -8.18 10.95
CA SER A 717 28.19 -8.44 12.35
C SER A 717 28.18 -9.94 12.69
N THR A 718 28.90 -10.30 13.75
CA THR A 718 28.77 -11.61 14.41
C THR A 718 27.55 -11.67 15.32
N ASP A 719 26.98 -10.52 15.71
CA ASP A 719 25.75 -10.44 16.49
C ASP A 719 24.55 -10.86 15.63
N SER A 720 23.87 -11.94 16.05
CA SER A 720 22.67 -12.42 15.37
C SER A 720 21.44 -11.57 15.64
N ALA A 721 21.44 -10.73 16.69
CA ALA A 721 20.34 -9.83 17.01
C ALA A 721 20.36 -8.56 16.15
N ASP A 722 21.55 -8.07 15.78
CA ASP A 722 21.72 -6.94 14.87
C ASP A 722 22.89 -7.17 13.88
N PRO A 723 22.60 -7.59 12.63
CA PRO A 723 23.63 -7.85 11.64
C PRO A 723 24.34 -6.58 11.16
N ASN A 724 23.80 -5.39 11.47
CA ASN A 724 24.29 -4.09 10.99
C ASN A 724 25.15 -3.35 12.01
N THR A 725 25.33 -3.89 13.21
CA THR A 725 26.12 -3.26 14.28
C THR A 725 27.08 -4.28 14.87
N LEU A 726 28.38 -3.97 14.86
CA LEU A 726 29.38 -4.82 15.49
C LEU A 726 29.17 -4.87 17.01
N THR A 727 29.71 -5.89 17.67
CA THR A 727 29.59 -6.10 19.12
C THR A 727 30.11 -4.93 19.98
N ASN A 728 30.96 -4.08 19.40
CA ASN A 728 31.46 -2.86 20.04
C ASN A 728 30.58 -1.61 19.78
N GLY A 729 29.43 -1.76 19.13
CA GLY A 729 28.49 -0.70 18.77
C GLY A 729 28.80 0.03 17.44
N TYR A 730 29.83 -0.37 16.70
CA TYR A 730 30.19 0.28 15.44
C TYR A 730 29.32 -0.21 14.27
N GLY A 731 28.66 0.71 13.57
CA GLY A 731 27.74 0.35 12.49
C GLY A 731 28.44 -0.13 11.21
N VAL A 732 27.94 -1.21 10.62
CA VAL A 732 28.47 -1.85 9.39
C VAL A 732 27.40 -2.09 8.32
N LYS A 733 26.21 -1.49 8.45
CA LYS A 733 25.19 -1.51 7.40
C LYS A 733 25.79 -1.07 6.06
N ASP A 734 25.60 -1.86 4.99
CA ASP A 734 26.08 -1.57 3.62
C ASP A 734 27.60 -1.29 3.52
N VAL A 735 28.39 -1.81 4.46
CA VAL A 735 29.85 -1.75 4.38
C VAL A 735 30.36 -2.84 3.45
N VAL A 736 31.21 -2.45 2.49
CA VAL A 736 31.96 -3.37 1.64
C VAL A 736 33.47 -3.10 1.73
N THR A 737 34.26 -4.11 1.39
CA THR A 737 35.72 -3.99 1.26
C THR A 737 36.13 -3.13 0.06
N MET A 738 37.26 -2.45 0.18
CA MET A 738 37.87 -1.55 -0.81
C MET A 738 39.38 -1.83 -0.93
N ASP A 739 40.03 -1.38 -2.00
CA ASP A 739 41.50 -1.39 -2.15
C ASP A 739 42.20 -2.71 -1.81
N VAL A 740 41.69 -3.78 -2.40
CA VAL A 740 42.10 -5.17 -2.18
C VAL A 740 41.81 -5.61 -0.73
N GLY A 741 40.51 -5.70 -0.40
CA GLY A 741 40.02 -6.34 0.82
C GLY A 741 40.14 -5.50 2.10
N LYS A 742 40.30 -4.19 1.99
CA LYS A 742 40.49 -3.26 3.11
C LYS A 742 39.19 -2.60 3.57
N LEU A 743 39.15 -2.28 4.86
CA LEU A 743 38.13 -1.47 5.51
C LEU A 743 38.81 -0.26 6.18
N TYR A 744 38.15 0.89 6.12
CA TYR A 744 38.67 2.15 6.68
C TYR A 744 37.78 2.62 7.83
N PHE A 745 38.02 2.09 9.04
CA PHE A 745 37.18 2.36 10.20
C PHE A 745 37.74 3.51 11.05
N TYR A 746 36.86 4.42 11.47
CA TYR A 746 37.21 5.51 12.38
C TYR A 746 36.82 5.13 13.79
N LEU A 747 37.77 4.62 14.57
CA LEU A 747 37.53 4.05 15.89
C LEU A 747 38.15 4.94 16.99
N PRO A 748 37.55 4.99 18.19
CA PRO A 748 38.19 5.61 19.35
C PRO A 748 39.53 4.94 19.68
N ALA A 749 40.48 5.72 20.20
CA ALA A 749 41.77 5.19 20.63
C ALA A 749 41.64 4.20 21.79
N THR A 750 42.49 3.17 21.81
CA THR A 750 42.59 2.21 22.91
C THR A 750 44.03 2.13 23.40
N THR A 751 44.23 2.05 24.72
CA THR A 751 45.56 2.00 25.35
C THR A 751 46.01 0.58 25.69
N GLU A 752 45.09 -0.40 25.64
CA GLU A 752 45.35 -1.80 25.96
C GLU A 752 44.87 -2.71 24.83
N ALA A 753 45.60 -3.78 24.56
CA ALA A 753 45.25 -4.78 23.54
C ALA A 753 44.07 -5.69 23.98
N SER A 754 43.48 -5.46 25.16
CA SER A 754 42.40 -6.26 25.77
C SER A 754 40.98 -5.73 25.51
N ASN A 755 40.81 -4.70 24.68
CA ASN A 755 39.50 -4.10 24.41
C ASN A 755 38.82 -4.77 23.19
N PRO A 756 37.49 -4.98 23.19
CA PRO A 756 36.86 -6.10 22.49
C PRO A 756 37.29 -6.17 21.02
N PRO A 757 37.59 -7.39 20.53
CA PRO A 757 38.10 -7.61 19.19
C PRO A 757 37.15 -6.99 18.17
N ILE A 758 37.72 -6.53 17.05
CA ILE A 758 36.90 -6.33 15.86
C ILE A 758 36.60 -7.72 15.33
N GLU A 759 35.33 -8.11 15.36
CA GLU A 759 34.82 -9.39 14.87
C GLU A 759 33.76 -9.12 13.82
N LEU A 760 33.92 -9.71 12.65
CA LEU A 760 33.00 -9.52 11.52
C LEU A 760 33.00 -10.73 10.60
N LYS A 761 32.01 -10.79 9.72
CA LYS A 761 31.92 -11.77 8.64
C LYS A 761 32.04 -11.04 7.31
N ALA A 762 32.58 -11.73 6.29
CA ALA A 762 32.76 -11.19 4.96
C ALA A 762 32.08 -12.08 3.92
N GLY A 763 31.17 -11.50 3.14
CA GLY A 763 30.39 -12.20 2.12
C GLY A 763 29.35 -13.14 2.71
N THR A 764 29.03 -14.19 1.96
CA THR A 764 28.06 -15.23 2.38
C THR A 764 28.70 -16.34 3.23
N ASP A 765 30.02 -16.29 3.42
CA ASP A 765 30.73 -17.28 4.23
C ASP A 765 30.47 -17.03 5.72
N SER A 766 30.29 -18.11 6.47
CA SER A 766 30.14 -18.09 7.94
C SER A 766 31.45 -17.80 8.68
N THR A 767 32.58 -17.76 7.97
CA THR A 767 33.90 -17.45 8.51
C THR A 767 33.92 -16.12 9.27
N VAL A 768 34.25 -16.20 10.55
CA VAL A 768 34.40 -15.03 11.43
C VAL A 768 35.86 -14.56 11.38
N TYR A 769 36.07 -13.35 10.87
CA TYR A 769 37.37 -12.70 10.90
C TYR A 769 37.49 -11.85 12.15
N SER A 770 38.56 -12.05 12.90
CA SER A 770 38.77 -11.34 14.16
C SER A 770 40.21 -10.87 14.37
N ARG A 771 40.38 -9.77 15.12
CA ARG A 771 41.69 -9.36 15.67
C ARG A 771 41.55 -8.39 16.85
N ASN A 772 42.39 -8.59 17.86
CA ASN A 772 42.71 -7.60 18.88
C ASN A 772 43.95 -6.79 18.49
N TYR A 773 43.90 -5.47 18.65
CA TYR A 773 45.03 -4.59 18.41
C TYR A 773 44.84 -3.22 19.11
N ILE A 774 45.95 -2.53 19.35
CA ILE A 774 45.97 -1.18 19.94
C ILE A 774 45.58 -0.18 18.85
N ARG A 775 44.59 0.67 19.14
CA ARG A 775 44.06 1.65 18.19
C ARG A 775 44.72 3.00 18.44
N THR A 776 45.62 3.37 17.54
CA THR A 776 46.28 4.67 17.50
C THR A 776 46.14 5.30 16.10
N TRP A 777 46.57 6.55 15.95
CA TRP A 777 46.48 7.25 14.68
C TRP A 777 47.20 6.50 13.54
N GLY A 778 46.44 6.09 12.51
CA GLY A 778 46.98 5.42 11.33
C GLY A 778 47.28 3.92 11.50
N SER A 779 46.68 3.27 12.52
CA SER A 779 46.94 1.85 12.78
C SER A 779 46.47 0.96 11.62
N THR A 780 47.22 -0.08 11.32
CA THR A 780 46.88 -1.10 10.33
C THR A 780 46.79 -2.48 10.98
N ALA A 781 45.86 -3.32 10.53
CA ALA A 781 45.69 -4.66 11.07
C ALA A 781 45.10 -5.63 10.01
N THR A 782 45.40 -6.93 10.13
CA THR A 782 44.85 -7.96 9.23
C THR A 782 43.91 -8.88 10.00
N LEU A 783 42.60 -8.81 9.78
CA LEU A 783 41.63 -9.71 10.42
C LEU A 783 41.81 -11.12 9.87
N LEU A 784 41.93 -12.11 10.75
CA LEU A 784 42.20 -13.50 10.37
C LEU A 784 41.00 -14.39 10.69
N PRO A 785 40.74 -15.43 9.89
CA PRO A 785 39.76 -16.46 10.23
C PRO A 785 40.21 -17.24 11.47
N PRO A 786 39.34 -18.07 12.07
CA PRO A 786 39.73 -18.95 13.17
C PRO A 786 40.89 -19.86 12.75
N PRO A 787 41.80 -20.22 13.68
CA PRO A 787 42.88 -21.14 13.37
C PRO A 787 42.33 -22.52 13.00
N THR A 788 42.78 -23.06 11.87
CA THR A 788 42.50 -24.45 11.47
C THR A 788 43.67 -25.35 11.83
N TYR A 789 43.37 -26.50 12.43
CA TYR A 789 44.35 -27.51 12.80
C TYR A 789 43.88 -28.88 12.31
N THR A 790 44.73 -29.60 11.57
CA THR A 790 44.47 -30.99 11.15
C THR A 790 45.46 -31.91 11.83
N ILE A 791 44.93 -32.91 12.53
CA ILE A 791 45.71 -33.95 13.21
C ILE A 791 45.40 -35.28 12.53
N THR A 792 46.43 -35.93 12.01
CA THR A 792 46.28 -37.25 11.40
C THR A 792 46.65 -38.31 12.44
N ILE A 793 45.67 -39.17 12.75
CA ILE A 793 45.82 -40.36 13.60
C ILE A 793 45.67 -41.58 12.69
N PRO A 794 46.49 -42.64 12.85
CA PRO A 794 46.31 -43.88 12.08
C PRO A 794 44.96 -44.53 12.37
N GLU A 795 44.24 -44.93 11.32
CA GLU A 795 42.92 -45.58 11.37
C GLU A 795 42.96 -46.96 12.06
N LYS A 796 44.15 -47.54 12.21
CA LYS A 796 44.38 -48.91 12.64
C LYS A 796 45.62 -49.00 13.52
N VAL A 797 45.51 -49.65 14.67
CA VAL A 797 46.63 -49.97 15.56
C VAL A 797 46.66 -51.48 15.84
N ASP A 798 47.77 -52.12 15.48
CA ASP A 798 47.96 -53.56 15.66
C ASP A 798 48.65 -53.84 17.01
N PHE A 799 47.98 -54.60 17.88
CA PHE A 799 48.49 -55.03 19.18
C PHE A 799 49.26 -56.35 19.12
N ASP A 800 49.60 -56.81 17.92
CA ASP A 800 50.25 -58.08 17.62
C ASP A 800 49.36 -59.28 18.04
N SER A 801 49.97 -60.27 18.71
CA SER A 801 49.32 -61.47 19.25
C SER A 801 49.06 -61.36 20.75
N PRO A 802 48.10 -60.53 21.23
CA PRO A 802 47.84 -60.41 22.65
C PRO A 802 47.34 -61.74 23.23
N THR A 803 47.77 -62.04 24.45
CA THR A 803 47.35 -63.24 25.20
C THR A 803 46.82 -62.81 26.55
N TYR A 804 45.89 -63.57 27.14
CA TYR A 804 45.39 -63.29 28.48
C TYR A 804 46.54 -63.28 29.50
N GLN A 805 46.62 -62.23 30.31
CA GLN A 805 47.57 -62.12 31.43
C GLN A 805 46.77 -61.87 32.72
N PRO A 806 47.01 -62.61 33.82
CA PRO A 806 46.39 -62.32 35.11
C PRO A 806 46.91 -61.00 35.70
N ALA A 807 46.13 -60.36 36.58
CA ALA A 807 46.43 -59.02 37.10
C ALA A 807 47.80 -58.98 37.80
N GLY A 808 48.70 -58.13 37.30
CA GLY A 808 50.12 -58.12 37.69
C GLY A 808 51.04 -57.51 36.63
N SER A 809 52.36 -57.72 36.76
CA SER A 809 53.35 -57.20 35.80
C SER A 809 53.17 -57.89 34.43
N GLY A 810 52.67 -57.16 33.44
CA GLY A 810 52.31 -57.70 32.12
C GLY A 810 50.82 -57.65 31.80
N GLN A 811 49.98 -57.16 32.72
CA GLN A 811 48.54 -56.95 32.52
C GLN A 811 48.20 -56.01 31.35
N TYR A 812 49.10 -55.08 30.98
CA TYR A 812 48.83 -54.07 29.96
C TYR A 812 49.78 -54.21 28.78
N ASN A 813 49.25 -54.17 27.55
CA ASN A 813 50.04 -54.10 26.31
C ASN A 813 49.87 -52.73 25.65
N ASP A 814 50.97 -51.99 25.63
CA ASP A 814 51.02 -50.62 25.17
C ASP A 814 51.56 -50.58 23.75
N LYS A 815 50.75 -50.06 22.81
CA LYS A 815 51.17 -49.76 21.46
C LYS A 815 51.26 -48.27 21.24
N THR A 816 52.49 -47.84 20.97
CA THR A 816 52.80 -46.48 20.56
C THR A 816 52.46 -46.30 19.08
N PHE A 817 51.68 -45.28 18.77
CA PHE A 817 51.42 -44.80 17.42
C PHE A 817 51.86 -43.34 17.29
N GLU A 818 52.04 -42.88 16.07
CA GLU A 818 52.50 -41.53 15.78
C GLU A 818 51.31 -40.63 15.47
N VAL A 819 51.17 -39.54 16.23
CA VAL A 819 50.20 -38.48 15.96
C VAL A 819 50.93 -37.38 15.20
N ILE A 820 50.53 -37.16 13.95
CA ILE A 820 51.21 -36.23 13.05
C ILE A 820 50.33 -34.98 12.89
N PRO A 821 50.77 -33.81 13.40
CA PRO A 821 50.14 -32.54 13.04
C PRO A 821 50.53 -32.21 11.61
N THR A 822 49.56 -32.25 10.69
CA THR A 822 49.82 -32.09 9.25
C THR A 822 49.69 -30.65 8.77
N THR A 823 48.82 -29.86 9.39
CA THR A 823 48.66 -28.42 9.08
C THR A 823 48.27 -27.61 10.32
N LEU A 824 48.87 -26.42 10.46
CA LEU A 824 48.58 -25.44 11.50
C LEU A 824 48.66 -24.05 10.87
N THR A 825 47.54 -23.33 10.74
CA THR A 825 47.51 -22.00 10.13
C THR A 825 46.74 -21.00 11.01
N ASN A 826 47.06 -19.71 10.92
CA ASN A 826 46.39 -18.58 11.62
C ASN A 826 46.53 -18.48 13.16
N LEU A 827 47.58 -19.06 13.78
CA LEU A 827 47.91 -18.88 15.21
C LEU A 827 48.85 -17.68 15.41
N THR A 828 48.31 -16.47 15.57
CA THR A 828 49.13 -15.24 15.70
C THR A 828 48.77 -14.33 16.89
N ASP A 829 47.79 -14.68 17.71
CA ASP A 829 47.20 -13.82 18.75
C ASP A 829 47.41 -14.32 20.20
N GLY A 830 48.40 -15.18 20.42
CA GLY A 830 48.72 -15.70 21.77
C GLY A 830 47.79 -16.80 22.27
N ARG A 831 46.84 -17.29 21.46
CA ARG A 831 46.08 -18.51 21.74
C ARG A 831 47.00 -19.74 21.66
N GLY A 832 46.83 -20.69 22.59
CA GLY A 832 47.51 -21.99 22.57
C GLY A 832 46.54 -23.10 22.15
N LEU A 833 46.99 -24.03 21.32
CA LEU A 833 46.22 -25.23 20.95
C LEU A 833 46.51 -26.33 21.99
N SER A 834 45.46 -26.91 22.58
CA SER A 834 45.56 -28.07 23.46
C SER A 834 44.63 -29.16 22.94
N VAL A 835 45.21 -30.32 22.61
CA VAL A 835 44.49 -31.47 22.07
C VAL A 835 44.35 -32.48 23.22
N MET A 836 43.12 -32.86 23.55
CA MET A 836 42.82 -33.89 24.57
C MET A 836 42.02 -35.02 23.95
N VAL A 837 42.39 -36.26 24.26
CA VAL A 837 41.62 -37.48 23.92
C VAL A 837 41.03 -38.02 25.22
N LYS A 838 39.71 -38.22 25.27
CA LYS A 838 38.96 -38.47 26.50
C LYS A 838 38.70 -39.97 26.69
N ASP A 839 39.00 -40.50 27.88
CA ASP A 839 38.54 -41.83 28.33
C ASP A 839 37.17 -41.68 29.01
N GLY A 840 36.31 -42.71 28.93
CA GLY A 840 34.96 -42.74 29.50
C GLY A 840 34.85 -43.74 30.64
N GLY A 841 34.65 -43.25 31.87
CA GLY A 841 34.43 -44.04 33.10
C GLY A 841 35.47 -43.84 34.21
N THR A 842 35.03 -43.19 35.30
CA THR A 842 35.64 -43.10 36.65
C THR A 842 36.85 -42.15 36.85
N SER A 843 36.72 -41.28 37.86
CA SER A 843 37.67 -40.21 38.23
C SER A 843 38.79 -40.69 39.16
N PRO A 844 40.06 -40.25 39.00
CA PRO A 844 41.14 -40.59 39.93
C PRO A 844 41.30 -39.52 41.02
N SER A 845 41.40 -39.97 42.28
CA SER A 845 41.98 -39.17 43.35
C SER A 845 43.51 -39.18 43.21
N THR A 846 44.09 -37.98 43.14
CA THR A 846 45.52 -37.62 43.14
C THR A 846 46.29 -37.83 41.84
N GLY A 847 46.55 -36.72 41.14
CA GLY A 847 47.39 -36.63 39.94
C GLY A 847 46.57 -36.53 38.66
N THR A 848 46.34 -35.29 38.22
CA THR A 848 45.87 -34.85 36.88
C THR A 848 45.25 -35.92 35.97
N ASP A 849 43.92 -35.99 35.91
CA ASP A 849 43.14 -36.02 34.66
C ASP A 849 41.62 -35.97 34.91
N TYR A 850 40.91 -35.29 34.00
CA TYR A 850 39.48 -34.96 34.07
C TYR A 850 38.58 -36.06 33.48
N GLN A 851 37.43 -36.29 34.12
CA GLN A 851 36.30 -37.02 33.52
C GLN A 851 34.95 -36.36 33.84
N LEU A 852 33.98 -36.52 32.94
CA LEU A 852 32.66 -35.88 32.91
C LEU A 852 31.53 -36.92 32.90
N THR A 853 30.44 -36.57 33.59
CA THR A 853 29.20 -37.34 33.79
C THR A 853 28.13 -37.05 32.72
N GLY A 854 27.40 -38.09 32.31
CA GLY A 854 25.93 -38.03 32.15
C GLY A 854 25.32 -38.01 30.73
N SER A 855 24.65 -39.12 30.40
CA SER A 855 23.38 -39.27 29.66
C SER A 855 23.22 -38.60 28.29
N ASP A 856 23.28 -39.39 27.21
CA ASP A 856 22.04 -39.91 26.60
C ASP A 856 22.37 -40.97 25.53
N SER A 857 21.35 -41.77 25.27
CA SER A 857 21.30 -42.99 24.49
C SER A 857 21.87 -42.92 23.07
N SER A 858 22.48 -44.05 22.68
CA SER A 858 22.86 -44.50 21.33
C SER A 858 24.00 -43.76 20.64
N ASP A 859 25.22 -44.30 20.79
CA ASP A 859 26.16 -44.44 19.68
C ASP A 859 27.06 -45.65 19.95
N THR A 860 26.56 -46.82 19.55
CA THR A 860 27.30 -48.08 19.48
C THR A 860 28.15 -48.09 18.21
N LEU A 861 29.48 -48.10 18.34
CA LEU A 861 30.35 -48.47 17.23
C LEU A 861 30.55 -49.99 17.23
N ASN A 862 29.93 -50.66 16.27
CA ASN A 862 29.97 -52.11 16.09
C ASN A 862 31.31 -52.58 15.51
N TYR A 863 31.91 -53.63 16.08
CA TYR A 863 32.78 -54.52 15.31
C TYR A 863 32.83 -55.95 15.89
N GLN A 864 32.90 -56.94 15.01
CA GLN A 864 33.11 -58.36 15.29
C GLN A 864 34.36 -58.85 14.54
N VAL A 865 35.14 -59.75 15.14
CA VAL A 865 36.08 -60.62 14.41
C VAL A 865 35.97 -62.04 14.97
N TYR A 866 35.73 -63.01 14.10
CA TYR A 866 35.84 -64.45 14.39
C TYR A 866 36.76 -65.11 13.37
N GLN A 867 37.44 -66.19 13.77
CA GLN A 867 37.94 -67.19 12.84
C GLN A 867 37.00 -68.42 12.91
N GLY A 868 36.18 -68.62 11.86
CA GLY A 868 35.40 -69.85 11.62
C GLY A 868 34.17 -70.13 12.53
N ALA A 869 33.00 -69.60 12.14
CA ALA A 869 31.62 -70.02 12.49
C ALA A 869 31.12 -70.08 13.98
N SER A 870 30.29 -69.07 14.30
CA SER A 870 28.99 -69.05 15.02
C SER A 870 28.76 -69.79 16.36
N ALA A 871 28.86 -69.07 17.50
CA ALA A 871 27.80 -69.00 18.53
C ALA A 871 28.05 -67.88 19.56
N THR A 872 26.96 -67.21 19.94
CA THR A 872 26.80 -66.00 20.75
C THR A 872 27.05 -66.21 22.24
N GLY A 873 27.89 -65.37 22.88
CA GLY A 873 28.07 -65.40 24.34
C GLY A 873 28.98 -64.32 24.95
N SER A 874 28.36 -63.21 25.38
CA SER A 874 28.73 -62.24 26.44
C SER A 874 30.04 -61.42 26.40
N ALA A 875 29.83 -60.10 26.53
CA ALA A 875 30.70 -58.93 26.57
C ALA A 875 31.95 -58.97 27.46
N LEU A 876 32.89 -58.08 27.13
CA LEU A 876 33.94 -57.56 28.01
C LEU A 876 33.72 -56.06 28.25
N ASP A 877 34.07 -55.61 29.46
CA ASP A 877 33.78 -54.28 29.99
C ASP A 877 34.63 -53.18 29.31
N ALA A 878 34.12 -51.95 29.36
CA ALA A 878 34.60 -50.79 28.62
C ALA A 878 35.78 -50.05 29.30
N ALA A 879 36.70 -50.76 29.97
CA ALA A 879 37.71 -50.11 30.85
C ALA A 879 39.17 -50.20 30.36
N GLY A 880 39.43 -50.59 29.10
CA GLY A 880 40.74 -51.12 28.73
C GLY A 880 41.77 -50.19 28.06
N ALA A 881 41.39 -49.00 27.57
CA ALA A 881 42.29 -48.18 26.74
C ALA A 881 42.35 -46.70 27.18
N THR A 882 43.41 -46.36 27.90
CA THR A 882 43.69 -45.00 28.36
C THR A 882 44.77 -44.36 27.48
N LEU A 883 44.49 -43.18 26.92
CA LEU A 883 45.50 -42.39 26.20
C LEU A 883 46.25 -41.48 27.18
N VAL A 884 47.58 -41.56 27.22
CA VAL A 884 48.40 -40.73 28.10
C VAL A 884 49.21 -39.77 27.23
N ASN A 885 48.86 -38.48 27.22
CA ASN A 885 49.75 -37.31 27.10
C ASN A 885 48.98 -35.98 26.87
N LYS A 886 49.44 -34.91 27.53
CA LYS A 886 48.93 -33.54 27.37
C LYS A 886 49.74 -32.77 26.30
N TRP A 887 49.06 -32.07 25.39
CA TRP A 887 49.68 -31.18 24.40
C TRP A 887 49.61 -29.71 24.85
N GLU A 888 50.74 -29.00 24.83
CA GLU A 888 50.79 -27.54 24.94
C GLU A 888 51.83 -26.98 23.96
N LYS A 889 51.44 -25.95 23.18
CA LYS A 889 52.37 -25.13 22.39
C LYS A 889 52.15 -23.65 22.70
N ALA A 890 53.24 -22.93 22.93
CA ALA A 890 53.28 -21.46 22.96
C ALA A 890 53.61 -20.89 21.57
N ALA A 891 53.17 -19.66 21.30
CA ALA A 891 53.24 -18.99 20.00
C ALA A 891 54.67 -18.94 19.39
N GLY A 892 54.79 -19.24 18.09
CA GLY A 892 55.99 -18.95 17.29
C GLY A 892 56.99 -20.09 16.99
N GLY A 893 56.82 -21.31 17.53
CA GLY A 893 57.71 -22.45 17.22
C GLY A 893 57.41 -23.16 15.88
N SER A 894 58.34 -23.97 15.36
CA SER A 894 58.11 -24.92 14.25
C SER A 894 56.93 -25.86 14.54
N LEU A 895 56.37 -26.54 13.51
CA LEU A 895 55.44 -27.65 13.75
C LEU A 895 56.10 -28.60 14.78
N PRO A 896 55.39 -28.99 15.87
CA PRO A 896 55.94 -29.96 16.81
C PRO A 896 56.38 -31.21 16.04
N SER A 897 57.52 -31.79 16.42
CA SER A 897 57.86 -33.12 15.92
C SER A 897 56.71 -34.06 16.25
N ALA A 898 56.47 -35.02 15.35
CA ALA A 898 55.46 -36.04 15.55
C ALA A 898 55.56 -36.64 16.97
N GLN A 899 54.42 -36.74 17.64
CA GLN A 899 54.36 -37.18 19.03
C GLN A 899 53.87 -38.61 19.09
N SER A 900 54.38 -39.36 20.07
CA SER A 900 53.90 -40.71 20.31
C SER A 900 52.64 -40.67 21.18
N GLY A 901 51.53 -41.14 20.63
CA GLY A 901 50.36 -41.56 21.40
C GLY A 901 50.53 -43.01 21.81
N THR A 902 50.16 -43.38 23.03
CA THR A 902 50.19 -44.78 23.47
C THR A 902 48.76 -45.26 23.69
N LEU A 903 48.39 -46.33 22.99
CA LEU A 903 47.15 -47.07 23.17
C LEU A 903 47.48 -48.27 24.06
N ARG A 904 46.90 -48.32 25.25
CA ARG A 904 47.05 -49.42 26.19
C ARG A 904 45.92 -50.43 26.01
N LEU A 905 46.22 -51.72 26.05
CA LEU A 905 45.24 -52.81 26.04
C LEU A 905 45.36 -53.60 27.33
N ASP A 906 44.29 -53.64 28.14
CA ASP A 906 44.22 -54.52 29.32
C ASP A 906 44.02 -55.99 28.90
N GLN A 907 45.06 -56.80 29.07
CA GLN A 907 45.08 -58.21 28.72
C GLN A 907 44.37 -59.10 29.76
N THR A 908 44.05 -58.60 30.97
CA THR A 908 43.23 -59.35 31.95
C THR A 908 41.78 -59.49 31.53
N GLN A 909 41.35 -58.67 30.58
CA GLN A 909 40.01 -58.73 30.04
C GLN A 909 39.91 -59.81 28.95
N ILE A 910 41.01 -60.42 28.46
CA ILE A 910 40.93 -61.43 27.38
C ILE A 910 40.33 -62.77 27.89
N LYS A 911 39.07 -63.05 27.61
CA LYS A 911 38.32 -64.20 28.20
C LYS A 911 38.72 -65.60 27.76
N TYR A 912 39.53 -65.77 26.70
CA TYR A 912 39.91 -67.08 26.16
C TYR A 912 41.43 -67.18 25.97
N SER A 913 42.05 -68.30 26.37
CA SER A 913 43.49 -68.52 26.22
C SER A 913 43.83 -69.06 24.82
N GLY A 914 44.47 -68.24 23.99
CA GLY A 914 44.98 -68.59 22.66
C GLY A 914 45.63 -67.39 21.97
N SER A 915 46.42 -67.63 20.93
CA SER A 915 47.06 -66.57 20.14
C SER A 915 46.03 -65.91 19.21
N TYR A 916 45.72 -64.63 19.42
CA TYR A 916 44.86 -63.85 18.51
C TYR A 916 45.72 -62.98 17.59
N THR A 917 45.79 -63.25 16.29
CA THR A 917 46.33 -62.31 15.30
C THR A 917 45.18 -61.62 14.59
N GLY A 918 44.89 -60.38 14.97
CA GLY A 918 43.80 -59.64 14.38
C GLY A 918 43.87 -58.17 14.72
N THR A 919 43.23 -57.37 13.88
CA THR A 919 43.23 -55.92 14.01
C THR A 919 42.08 -55.44 14.88
N LEU A 920 42.35 -54.50 15.79
CA LEU A 920 41.33 -53.73 16.48
C LEU A 920 41.29 -52.32 15.85
N THR A 921 40.15 -51.96 15.29
CA THR A 921 39.91 -50.66 14.64
C THR A 921 39.09 -49.79 15.59
N PHE A 922 39.55 -48.56 15.85
CA PHE A 922 38.85 -47.58 16.68
C PHE A 922 38.57 -46.33 15.84
N THR A 923 37.37 -45.76 15.95
CA THR A 923 37.05 -44.47 15.33
C THR A 923 37.21 -43.37 16.37
N VAL A 924 38.12 -42.43 16.12
CA VAL A 924 38.38 -41.28 17.00
C VAL A 924 37.59 -40.08 16.48
N ASN A 925 36.61 -39.61 17.26
CA ASN A 925 35.90 -38.36 16.96
C ASN A 925 36.62 -37.19 17.63
N VAL A 926 37.07 -36.22 16.82
CA VAL A 926 37.65 -34.97 17.31
C VAL A 926 36.53 -33.97 17.56
N VAL A 927 36.38 -33.51 18.79
CA VAL A 927 35.39 -32.50 19.17
C VAL A 927 36.11 -31.16 19.31
N ASP A 928 35.69 -30.17 18.51
CA ASP A 928 36.13 -28.79 18.68
C ASP A 928 35.40 -28.20 19.90
N SER A 929 36.15 -27.71 20.88
CA SER A 929 35.59 -27.03 22.05
C SER A 929 36.28 -25.69 22.28
N LYS A 930 36.36 -24.84 21.25
CA LYS A 930 35.95 -23.43 21.26
C LYS A 930 36.45 -22.68 20.04
#